data_AF-A0A919B426-F1
#
_entry.id   AF-A0A919B426-F1
#
_cell.length_a   1.000
_cell.length_b   1.000
_cell.length_c   1.000
_cell.angle_alpha   90.00
_cell.angle_beta   90.00
_cell.angle_gamma   90.00
#
_symmetry.space_group_name_H-M   'P 1'
#
loop_
_entity.id
_entity.type
_entity.pdbx_description
1 polymer ?
#
loop_
_entity_poly.entity_id
_entity_poly.type
_entity_poly.pdbx_seq_one_letter_code
_entity_poly.pdbx_strand_id
1 'polypeptide(L)'
;MRRVTAEDDARAAVAAAWKLEAAKVVASVARMVHDVGLAEELAQDALVAALEQWPADGVPANPGAWLTTTARRRAVDHIRRAQRLERKREQLAHRCPGEPEADGDDAGHDSHDVLRLMFVSCHPLLRTEARVALTLRLLGGLTDEEIARAFLVGRTVIARRVADAKRTLAEAGVGFAMPPRTELAERLSSVLEVVYLIFNEGYAATSGDDLMRPGLCLEALRLGRLLAGLAPDEAEVHGLVALMELQSSRSAARTGPSGEPVPLHEQNRGRWDQLLIRRGFAAMLRAREAGGPPGPYLLQAAIAVCHAQARTAEETDWRRIATLYGTLERLLPTPVVRLNRAVAVGMADGPAAGLALTAPLAEDPALRDYHLLPCVRADLLHRLGRYEEARREFLRAASLTANAAEEAFLRGRAAAATTAARPAGMPTLGEAVRAFLERDGMDPGTARSYGQTLRRLCRSLGDELPLAALTSADVARVFALAWDGAAARTWNRHRSALRSFAAWASVGHVAEGIGRRAAGRERARPLDEAEFTALAGRPDVALRERTLWWLLRESGAPVSTVLALDVTDLDVRARRARTRGGEGWLTWGAGTAEWLPGLLAGRRRGPVFLAERRPGPGRPPAPGDLCPETGRGRLSYERAEYLFKQATAGHTLRRLRVGPRPPSRPSTS
;
A
#
# COMPACT_ATOMS: atom_id res chain seq x y z
N MET A 1 -35.04 18.64 3.43
CA MET A 1 -33.59 18.37 3.64
C MET A 1 -33.06 19.06 4.91
N ARG A 2 -33.77 18.96 6.06
CA ARG A 2 -33.41 19.67 7.32
C ARG A 2 -33.73 18.90 8.64
N ARG A 3 -34.12 17.62 8.58
CA ARG A 3 -34.35 16.77 9.77
C ARG A 3 -33.28 15.70 10.02
N VAL A 4 -32.33 15.53 9.09
CA VAL A 4 -31.28 14.51 9.19
C VAL A 4 -30.10 14.98 10.07
N THR A 5 -29.95 16.27 10.38
CA THR A 5 -28.75 16.76 11.08
C THR A 5 -28.82 16.63 12.60
N ALA A 6 -29.95 16.93 13.26
CA ALA A 6 -30.02 16.98 14.72
C ALA A 6 -29.95 15.59 15.39
N GLU A 7 -30.53 14.57 14.76
CA GLU A 7 -30.52 13.20 15.28
C GLU A 7 -29.14 12.53 15.11
N ASP A 8 -28.48 12.78 13.98
CA ASP A 8 -27.10 12.33 13.75
C ASP A 8 -26.10 13.06 14.66
N ASP A 9 -26.30 14.36 14.90
CA ASP A 9 -25.49 15.16 15.85
C ASP A 9 -25.67 14.66 17.29
N ALA A 10 -26.90 14.33 17.71
CA ALA A 10 -27.16 13.77 19.04
C ALA A 10 -26.52 12.39 19.21
N ARG A 11 -26.62 11.49 18.21
CA ARG A 11 -25.96 10.18 18.25
C ARG A 11 -24.44 10.29 18.30
N ALA A 12 -23.86 11.21 17.55
CA ALA A 12 -22.42 11.49 17.60
C ALA A 12 -22.00 12.03 18.99
N ALA A 13 -22.81 12.93 19.58
CA ALA A 13 -22.57 13.43 20.93
C ALA A 13 -22.67 12.34 21.99
N VAL A 14 -23.65 11.42 21.88
CA VAL A 14 -23.77 10.24 22.76
C VAL A 14 -22.52 9.36 22.65
N ALA A 15 -22.09 9.03 21.43
CA ALA A 15 -20.89 8.21 21.22
C ALA A 15 -19.62 8.88 21.79
N ALA A 16 -19.46 10.19 21.60
CA ALA A 16 -18.35 10.96 22.14
C ALA A 16 -18.38 11.01 23.68
N ALA A 17 -19.54 11.29 24.27
CA ALA A 17 -19.73 11.32 25.73
C ALA A 17 -19.44 9.95 26.34
N TRP A 18 -19.96 8.87 25.75
CA TRP A 18 -19.69 7.52 26.21
C TRP A 18 -18.19 7.19 26.16
N LYS A 19 -17.52 7.50 25.05
CA LYS A 19 -16.08 7.24 24.91
C LYS A 19 -15.22 7.97 25.96
N LEU A 20 -15.66 9.15 26.40
CA LEU A 20 -14.94 9.94 27.40
C LEU A 20 -15.29 9.52 28.84
N GLU A 21 -16.54 9.15 29.11
CA GLU A 21 -17.08 9.04 30.46
C GLU A 21 -17.44 7.61 30.90
N ALA A 22 -17.46 6.63 29.99
CA ALA A 22 -17.86 5.24 30.28
C ALA A 22 -17.12 4.64 31.49
N ALA A 23 -15.80 4.86 31.57
CA ALA A 23 -15.00 4.34 32.69
C ALA A 23 -15.49 4.88 34.04
N LYS A 24 -15.80 6.17 34.14
CA LYS A 24 -16.29 6.80 35.37
C LYS A 24 -17.70 6.34 35.71
N VAL A 25 -18.58 6.28 34.71
CA VAL A 25 -19.97 5.82 34.89
C VAL A 25 -20.00 4.38 35.39
N VAL A 26 -19.27 3.47 34.73
CA VAL A 26 -19.21 2.05 35.11
C VAL A 26 -18.57 1.88 36.48
N ALA A 27 -17.45 2.56 36.75
CA ALA A 27 -16.78 2.47 38.04
C ALA A 27 -17.66 2.95 39.20
N SER A 28 -18.39 4.05 39.01
CA SER A 28 -19.33 4.60 39.98
C SER A 28 -20.46 3.62 40.30
N VAL A 29 -21.04 2.97 39.28
CA VAL A 29 -22.09 1.95 39.49
C VAL A 29 -21.52 0.67 40.10
N ALA A 30 -20.32 0.25 39.69
CA ALA A 30 -19.66 -0.94 40.23
C ALA A 30 -19.42 -0.85 41.74
N ARG A 31 -19.15 0.36 42.26
CA ARG A 31 -19.09 0.60 43.70
C ARG A 31 -20.42 0.30 44.42
N MET A 32 -21.57 0.54 43.78
CA MET A 32 -22.89 0.33 44.37
C MET A 32 -23.33 -1.13 44.34
N VAL A 33 -23.02 -1.83 43.25
CA VAL A 33 -23.50 -3.22 43.03
C VAL A 33 -22.45 -4.29 43.31
N HIS A 34 -21.19 -3.89 43.49
CA HIS A 34 -20.03 -4.77 43.72
C HIS A 34 -19.81 -5.87 42.65
N ASP A 35 -20.38 -5.68 41.47
CA ASP A 35 -20.26 -6.57 40.32
C ASP A 35 -20.05 -5.75 39.04
N VAL A 36 -18.91 -5.96 38.37
CA VAL A 36 -18.52 -5.19 37.18
C VAL A 36 -19.38 -5.52 35.96
N GLY A 37 -19.84 -6.78 35.84
CA GLY A 37 -20.71 -7.19 34.74
C GLY A 37 -22.06 -6.48 34.84
N LEU A 38 -22.69 -6.55 36.02
CA LEU A 38 -23.95 -5.87 36.30
C LEU A 38 -23.81 -4.34 36.19
N ALA A 39 -22.70 -3.78 36.64
CA ALA A 39 -22.45 -2.35 36.53
C ALA A 39 -22.38 -1.87 35.07
N GLU A 40 -21.73 -2.63 34.18
CA GLU A 40 -21.69 -2.29 32.76
C GLU A 40 -23.09 -2.36 32.14
N GLU A 41 -23.89 -3.38 32.46
CA GLU A 41 -25.27 -3.48 31.96
C GLU A 41 -26.13 -2.27 32.36
N LEU A 42 -26.05 -1.85 33.63
CA LEU A 42 -26.77 -0.68 34.13
C LEU A 42 -26.27 0.64 33.51
N ALA A 43 -24.97 0.72 33.21
CA ALA A 43 -24.40 1.87 32.50
C ALA A 43 -24.84 1.90 31.02
N GLN A 44 -24.94 0.73 30.36
CA GLN A 44 -25.47 0.61 29.00
C GLN A 44 -26.96 0.97 28.95
N ASP A 45 -27.75 0.61 29.97
CA ASP A 45 -29.14 1.08 30.12
C ASP A 45 -29.25 2.62 30.14
N ALA A 46 -28.30 3.28 30.80
CA ALA A 46 -28.23 4.75 30.80
C ALA A 46 -27.84 5.31 29.42
N LEU A 47 -26.96 4.62 28.70
CA LEU A 47 -26.61 4.96 27.32
C LEU A 47 -27.82 4.82 26.37
N VAL A 48 -28.61 3.77 26.51
CA VAL A 48 -29.87 3.59 25.75
C VAL A 48 -30.84 4.72 26.04
N ALA A 49 -31.01 5.09 27.32
CA ALA A 49 -31.85 6.23 27.69
C ALA A 49 -31.36 7.55 27.07
N ALA A 50 -30.04 7.77 26.97
CA ALA A 50 -29.48 8.94 26.29
C ALA A 50 -29.82 8.95 24.78
N LEU A 51 -29.71 7.79 24.11
CA LEU A 51 -30.05 7.65 22.70
C LEU A 51 -31.54 7.89 22.41
N GLU A 52 -32.41 7.60 23.37
CA GLU A 52 -33.84 7.85 23.25
C GLU A 52 -34.22 9.31 23.55
N GLN A 53 -33.60 9.93 24.55
CA GLN A 53 -34.01 11.24 25.07
C GLN A 53 -33.30 12.42 24.42
N TRP A 54 -31.98 12.34 24.18
CA TRP A 54 -31.22 13.50 23.69
C TRP A 54 -31.61 13.96 22.27
N PRO A 55 -32.04 13.10 21.34
CA PRO A 55 -32.55 13.58 20.05
C PRO A 55 -33.80 14.47 20.15
N ALA A 56 -34.64 14.25 21.17
CA ALA A 56 -35.86 15.01 21.40
C ALA A 56 -35.61 16.25 22.29
N ASP A 57 -34.88 16.07 23.39
CA ASP A 57 -34.72 17.07 24.45
C ASP A 57 -33.45 17.91 24.31
N GLY A 58 -32.56 17.54 23.39
CA GLY A 58 -31.23 18.12 23.21
C GLY A 58 -30.16 17.47 24.09
N VAL A 59 -28.90 17.64 23.71
CA VAL A 59 -27.75 17.12 24.47
C VAL A 59 -27.57 17.94 25.74
N PRO A 60 -27.52 17.31 26.94
CA PRO A 60 -27.30 18.02 28.19
C PRO A 60 -25.97 18.79 28.23
N ALA A 61 -25.90 19.88 28.99
CA ALA A 61 -24.67 20.68 29.13
C ALA A 61 -23.51 19.88 29.76
N ASN A 62 -23.80 18.91 30.62
CA ASN A 62 -22.84 17.94 31.12
C ASN A 62 -23.35 16.50 30.84
N PRO A 63 -23.01 15.94 29.67
CA PRO A 63 -23.41 14.59 29.27
C PRO A 63 -22.94 13.50 30.24
N GLY A 64 -21.73 13.64 30.80
CA GLY A 64 -21.15 12.67 31.73
C GLY A 64 -21.91 12.59 33.04
N ALA A 65 -22.19 13.73 33.67
CA ALA A 65 -22.98 13.79 34.90
C ALA A 65 -24.39 13.23 34.71
N TRP A 66 -25.00 13.48 33.55
CA TRP A 66 -26.30 12.93 33.19
C TRP A 66 -26.25 11.39 33.12
N LEU A 67 -25.27 10.83 32.40
CA LEU A 67 -25.10 9.37 32.26
C LEU A 67 -24.85 8.71 33.62
N THR A 68 -23.96 9.27 34.45
CA THR A 68 -23.68 8.76 35.80
C THR A 68 -24.93 8.78 36.67
N THR A 69 -25.69 9.88 36.66
CA THR A 69 -26.92 10.00 37.46
C THR A 69 -27.97 8.98 37.02
N THR A 70 -28.19 8.83 35.71
CA THR A 70 -29.15 7.86 35.17
C THR A 70 -28.73 6.43 35.52
N ALA A 71 -27.44 6.10 35.39
CA ALA A 71 -26.92 4.78 35.73
C ALA A 71 -27.03 4.47 37.23
N ARG A 72 -26.70 5.43 38.11
CA ARG A 72 -26.89 5.31 39.57
C ARG A 72 -28.36 5.07 39.93
N ARG A 73 -29.30 5.78 39.31
CA ARG A 73 -30.75 5.55 39.52
C ARG A 73 -31.16 4.13 39.13
N ARG A 74 -30.70 3.64 37.97
CA ARG A 74 -30.93 2.25 37.53
C ARG A 74 -30.36 1.24 38.52
N ALA A 75 -29.18 1.49 39.07
CA ALA A 75 -28.56 0.66 40.10
C ALA A 75 -29.39 0.61 41.38
N VAL A 76 -29.85 1.76 41.88
CA VAL A 76 -30.76 1.83 43.05
C VAL A 76 -32.04 1.05 42.79
N ASP A 77 -32.63 1.19 41.60
CA ASP A 77 -33.84 0.44 41.24
C ASP A 77 -33.60 -1.06 41.14
N HIS A 78 -32.43 -1.49 40.66
CA HIS A 78 -32.00 -2.88 40.67
C HIS A 78 -31.87 -3.40 42.11
N ILE A 79 -31.13 -2.69 42.97
CA ILE A 79 -30.93 -3.06 44.39
C ILE A 79 -32.29 -3.12 45.11
N ARG A 80 -33.16 -2.13 44.93
CA ARG A 80 -34.52 -2.12 45.51
C ARG A 80 -35.34 -3.30 45.00
N ARG A 81 -35.25 -3.67 43.72
CA ARG A 81 -35.93 -4.86 43.16
C ARG A 81 -35.38 -6.15 43.76
N ALA A 82 -34.05 -6.31 43.85
CA ALA A 82 -33.41 -7.46 44.45
C ALA A 82 -33.79 -7.60 45.93
N GLN A 83 -33.71 -6.52 46.71
CA GLN A 83 -34.14 -6.50 48.11
C GLN A 83 -35.66 -6.69 48.26
N ARG A 84 -36.49 -6.31 47.30
CA ARG A 84 -37.93 -6.62 47.33
C ARG A 84 -38.21 -8.06 46.96
N LEU A 85 -37.41 -8.67 46.08
CA LEU A 85 -37.50 -10.08 45.74
C LEU A 85 -37.03 -10.94 46.91
N GLU A 86 -35.91 -10.56 47.54
CA GLU A 86 -35.40 -11.16 48.76
C GLU A 86 -36.38 -10.93 49.91
N ARG A 87 -36.87 -9.70 50.10
CA ARG A 87 -37.97 -9.45 51.05
C ARG A 87 -39.27 -10.14 50.68
N LYS A 88 -39.54 -10.52 49.43
CA LYS A 88 -40.73 -11.33 49.07
C LYS A 88 -40.51 -12.82 49.35
N ARG A 89 -39.26 -13.30 49.24
CA ARG A 89 -38.83 -14.62 49.73
C ARG A 89 -38.85 -14.67 51.26
N GLU A 90 -38.39 -13.62 51.92
CA GLU A 90 -38.43 -13.41 53.37
C GLU A 90 -39.82 -12.94 53.85
N GLN A 91 -40.76 -12.49 53.01
CA GLN A 91 -42.15 -12.17 53.41
C GLN A 91 -43.04 -13.42 53.48
N LEU A 92 -42.48 -14.60 53.21
CA LEU A 92 -42.91 -15.86 53.84
C LEU A 92 -42.45 -15.95 55.33
N ALA A 93 -41.80 -14.91 55.87
CA ALA A 93 -41.30 -14.74 57.25
C ALA A 93 -41.12 -13.22 57.66
N HIS A 94 -42.18 -12.41 57.56
CA HIS A 94 -42.41 -11.09 58.25
C HIS A 94 -41.57 -9.80 57.94
N ARG A 95 -42.21 -8.62 58.21
CA ARG A 95 -41.99 -7.21 57.73
C ARG A 95 -40.98 -6.37 58.58
N CYS A 96 -40.28 -5.30 58.13
CA CYS A 96 -40.72 -3.87 57.87
C CYS A 96 -39.50 -2.91 57.46
N PRO A 97 -39.52 -1.54 57.41
CA PRO A 97 -39.03 -0.68 56.26
C PRO A 97 -38.06 0.55 56.50
N GLY A 98 -37.64 1.28 55.43
CA GLY A 98 -37.30 2.75 55.33
C GLY A 98 -35.81 3.24 55.33
N GLU A 99 -35.20 3.76 54.24
CA GLU A 99 -34.98 5.18 53.74
C GLU A 99 -33.59 5.80 54.13
N PRO A 100 -33.05 6.93 53.54
CA PRO A 100 -32.96 7.44 52.16
C PRO A 100 -31.52 7.92 51.74
N GLU A 101 -31.45 8.78 50.70
CA GLU A 101 -30.38 9.22 49.78
C GLU A 101 -29.08 9.86 50.34
N ALA A 102 -28.01 9.81 49.53
CA ALA A 102 -26.82 10.68 49.70
C ALA A 102 -26.39 11.29 48.36
N ASP A 103 -26.41 12.62 48.31
CA ASP A 103 -25.83 13.50 47.30
C ASP A 103 -24.68 14.27 47.99
N GLY A 104 -23.52 14.42 47.34
CA GLY A 104 -22.43 15.30 47.81
C GLY A 104 -21.00 14.78 47.65
N ASP A 105 -20.25 15.47 46.78
CA ASP A 105 -18.78 15.46 46.57
C ASP A 105 -18.17 14.29 45.76
N ASP A 106 -18.37 14.32 44.44
CA ASP A 106 -18.10 13.19 43.52
C ASP A 106 -16.68 13.17 42.91
N ALA A 107 -16.01 14.32 42.77
CA ALA A 107 -14.82 14.43 41.90
C ALA A 107 -13.57 13.68 42.41
N GLY A 108 -13.37 13.62 43.73
CA GLY A 108 -12.27 12.87 44.36
C GLY A 108 -12.56 11.37 44.50
N HIS A 109 -13.84 10.98 44.44
CA HIS A 109 -14.29 9.59 44.57
C HIS A 109 -14.23 8.87 43.22
N ASP A 110 -14.63 9.55 42.14
CA ASP A 110 -14.63 9.02 40.77
C ASP A 110 -13.24 8.53 40.32
N SER A 111 -12.18 9.27 40.69
CA SER A 111 -10.80 8.92 40.34
C SER A 111 -10.36 7.60 40.97
N HIS A 112 -10.66 7.40 42.26
CA HIS A 112 -10.33 6.15 42.96
C HIS A 112 -11.14 4.96 42.43
N ASP A 113 -12.41 5.17 42.06
CA ASP A 113 -13.24 4.11 41.49
C ASP A 113 -12.72 3.68 40.11
N VAL A 114 -12.26 4.60 39.26
CA VAL A 114 -11.63 4.25 37.97
C VAL A 114 -10.34 3.45 38.16
N LEU A 115 -9.53 3.79 39.17
CA LEU A 115 -8.33 2.99 39.50
C LEU A 115 -8.70 1.56 39.96
N ARG A 116 -9.76 1.40 40.76
CA ARG A 116 -10.28 0.08 41.13
C ARG A 116 -10.74 -0.70 39.90
N LEU A 117 -11.42 -0.04 38.96
CA LEU A 117 -11.85 -0.66 37.71
C LEU A 117 -10.66 -1.12 36.84
N MET A 118 -9.55 -0.37 36.81
CA MET A 118 -8.29 -0.81 36.18
C MET A 118 -7.79 -2.12 36.81
N PHE A 119 -7.73 -2.20 38.14
CA PHE A 119 -7.25 -3.41 38.82
C PHE A 119 -8.16 -4.62 38.59
N VAL A 120 -9.48 -4.44 38.63
CA VAL A 120 -10.43 -5.53 38.40
C VAL A 120 -10.41 -6.00 36.94
N SER A 121 -10.36 -5.08 35.98
CA SER A 121 -10.28 -5.44 34.55
C SER A 121 -8.95 -6.12 34.18
N CYS A 122 -7.87 -5.81 34.90
CA CYS A 122 -6.55 -6.42 34.75
C CYS A 122 -6.27 -7.54 35.77
N HIS A 123 -7.31 -8.14 36.36
CA HIS A 123 -7.12 -9.14 37.42
C HIS A 123 -6.39 -10.39 36.91
N PRO A 124 -5.36 -10.92 37.62
CA PRO A 124 -4.55 -12.04 37.12
C PRO A 124 -5.28 -13.36 36.90
N LEU A 125 -6.47 -13.56 37.49
CA LEU A 125 -7.36 -14.69 37.17
C LEU A 125 -7.79 -14.72 35.70
N LEU A 126 -7.78 -13.57 35.03
CA LEU A 126 -8.10 -13.46 33.63
C LEU A 126 -6.86 -13.71 32.77
N ARG A 127 -7.05 -14.50 31.71
CA ARG A 127 -6.07 -14.65 30.62
C ARG A 127 -5.75 -13.29 30.01
N THR A 128 -4.53 -13.11 29.51
CA THR A 128 -4.04 -11.83 28.98
C THR A 128 -4.96 -11.23 27.93
N GLU A 129 -5.47 -12.03 26.99
CA GLU A 129 -6.37 -11.51 25.95
C GLU A 129 -7.71 -11.04 26.52
N ALA A 130 -8.18 -11.68 27.59
CA ALA A 130 -9.39 -11.30 28.30
C ALA A 130 -9.19 -10.00 29.08
N ARG A 131 -8.02 -9.82 29.74
CA ARG A 131 -7.65 -8.55 30.39
C ARG A 131 -7.65 -7.39 29.39
N VAL A 132 -7.00 -7.58 28.24
CA VAL A 132 -6.95 -6.57 27.16
C VAL A 132 -8.34 -6.21 26.65
N ALA A 133 -9.14 -7.21 26.28
CA ALA A 133 -10.48 -6.98 25.73
C ALA A 133 -11.40 -6.29 26.76
N LEU A 134 -11.39 -6.76 28.01
CA LEU A 134 -12.20 -6.19 29.08
C LEU A 134 -11.77 -4.76 29.41
N THR A 135 -10.47 -4.48 29.43
CA THR A 135 -9.93 -3.13 29.67
C THR A 135 -10.34 -2.16 28.57
N LEU A 136 -10.20 -2.55 27.30
CA LEU A 136 -10.63 -1.71 26.17
C LEU A 136 -12.15 -1.48 26.15
N ARG A 137 -12.93 -2.49 26.56
CA ARG A 137 -14.39 -2.38 26.65
C ARG A 137 -14.81 -1.42 27.75
N LEU A 138 -14.35 -1.66 28.98
CA LEU A 138 -14.82 -0.95 30.18
C LEU A 138 -14.18 0.42 30.35
N LEU A 139 -12.86 0.51 30.14
CA LEU A 139 -12.12 1.75 30.35
C LEU A 139 -11.96 2.51 29.05
N GLY A 140 -11.68 1.80 27.96
CA GLY A 140 -11.55 2.37 26.62
C GLY A 140 -12.87 2.86 26.04
N GLY A 141 -14.00 2.30 26.49
CA GLY A 141 -15.32 2.59 25.93
C GLY A 141 -15.50 2.09 24.50
N LEU A 142 -14.61 1.20 24.02
CA LEU A 142 -14.67 0.66 22.65
C LEU A 142 -15.81 -0.35 22.52
N THR A 143 -16.39 -0.45 21.33
CA THR A 143 -17.34 -1.52 21.00
C THR A 143 -16.65 -2.82 20.67
N ASP A 144 -17.39 -3.93 20.72
CA ASP A 144 -16.88 -5.25 20.32
C ASP A 144 -16.41 -5.24 18.86
N GLU A 145 -17.07 -4.49 17.97
CA GLU A 145 -16.64 -4.29 16.59
C GLU A 145 -15.32 -3.54 16.48
N GLU A 146 -15.13 -2.46 17.26
CA GLU A 146 -13.91 -1.68 17.27
C GLU A 146 -12.73 -2.52 17.76
N ILE A 147 -12.92 -3.27 18.85
CA ILE A 147 -11.90 -4.18 19.38
C ILE A 147 -11.61 -5.31 18.39
N ALA A 148 -12.65 -5.93 17.82
CA ALA A 148 -12.49 -7.00 16.83
C ALA A 148 -11.68 -6.55 15.61
N ARG A 149 -11.99 -5.36 15.07
CA ARG A 149 -11.23 -4.75 13.98
C ARG A 149 -9.79 -4.46 14.40
N ALA A 150 -9.61 -3.94 15.62
CA ALA A 150 -8.31 -3.57 16.14
C ALA A 150 -7.39 -4.75 16.48
N PHE A 151 -7.90 -5.99 16.52
CA PHE A 151 -7.12 -7.23 16.70
C PHE A 151 -7.25 -8.22 15.53
N LEU A 152 -7.97 -7.84 14.45
CA LEU A 152 -8.30 -8.70 13.30
C LEU A 152 -8.89 -10.06 13.67
N VAL A 153 -9.78 -10.06 14.66
CA VAL A 153 -10.54 -11.25 15.07
C VAL A 153 -12.03 -11.04 14.84
N GLY A 154 -12.82 -12.13 14.87
CA GLY A 154 -14.27 -12.02 14.71
C GLY A 154 -14.94 -11.32 15.90
N ARG A 155 -15.98 -10.50 15.64
CA ARG A 155 -16.77 -9.83 16.68
C ARG A 155 -17.26 -10.79 17.77
N THR A 156 -17.75 -11.96 17.37
CA THR A 156 -18.26 -12.99 18.28
C THR A 156 -17.18 -13.52 19.23
N VAL A 157 -15.91 -13.54 18.79
CA VAL A 157 -14.78 -13.94 19.64
C VAL A 157 -14.54 -12.92 20.74
N ILE A 158 -14.58 -11.62 20.42
CA ILE A 158 -14.44 -10.55 21.41
C ILE A 158 -15.62 -10.52 22.36
N ALA A 159 -16.86 -10.51 21.85
CA ALA A 159 -18.07 -10.49 22.67
C ALA A 159 -18.07 -11.64 23.69
N ARG A 160 -17.76 -12.87 23.23
CA ARG A 160 -17.63 -14.04 24.10
C ARG A 160 -16.50 -13.88 25.11
N ARG A 161 -15.34 -13.38 24.69
CA ARG A 161 -14.17 -13.18 25.56
C ARG A 161 -14.47 -12.19 26.69
N VAL A 162 -15.16 -11.09 26.39
CA VAL A 162 -15.60 -10.09 27.39
C VAL A 162 -16.64 -10.68 28.33
N ALA A 163 -17.65 -11.38 27.80
CA ALA A 163 -18.68 -12.03 28.62
C ALA A 163 -18.09 -13.11 29.55
N ASP A 164 -17.20 -13.96 29.03
CA ASP A 164 -16.49 -14.98 29.80
C ASP A 164 -15.65 -14.34 30.91
N ALA A 165 -14.94 -13.25 30.62
CA ALA A 165 -14.14 -12.54 31.61
C ALA A 165 -14.97 -12.01 32.78
N LYS A 166 -16.10 -11.34 32.49
CA LYS A 166 -17.02 -10.83 33.53
C LYS A 166 -17.57 -11.96 34.39
N ARG A 167 -18.01 -13.05 33.76
CA ARG A 167 -18.51 -14.23 34.47
C ARG A 167 -17.45 -14.84 35.37
N THR A 168 -16.21 -14.99 34.89
CA THR A 168 -15.10 -15.49 35.72
C THR A 168 -14.84 -14.61 36.94
N LEU A 169 -14.89 -13.28 36.79
CA LEU A 169 -14.74 -12.36 37.92
C LEU A 169 -15.89 -12.48 38.94
N ALA A 170 -17.13 -12.58 38.46
CA ALA A 170 -18.32 -12.73 39.30
C ALA A 170 -18.34 -14.08 40.05
N GLU A 171 -18.07 -15.19 39.35
CA GLU A 171 -18.00 -16.54 39.95
C GLU A 171 -16.90 -16.66 41.00
N ALA A 172 -15.78 -15.97 40.80
CA ALA A 172 -14.68 -15.91 41.77
C ALA A 172 -14.93 -14.92 42.92
N GLY A 173 -16.01 -14.15 42.89
CA GLY A 173 -16.33 -13.15 43.92
C GLY A 173 -15.30 -12.02 44.01
N VAL A 174 -14.68 -11.62 42.90
CA VAL A 174 -13.70 -10.53 42.87
C VAL A 174 -14.42 -9.21 43.20
N GLY A 175 -14.25 -8.73 44.43
CA GLY A 175 -14.88 -7.50 44.88
C GLY A 175 -14.33 -6.25 44.18
N PHE A 176 -15.19 -5.24 44.02
CA PHE A 176 -14.79 -3.90 43.57
C PHE A 176 -14.11 -3.12 44.70
N ALA A 177 -12.87 -3.51 45.02
CA ALA A 177 -12.06 -2.93 46.09
C ALA A 177 -10.63 -2.67 45.61
N MET A 178 -9.92 -1.79 46.32
CA MET A 178 -8.49 -1.60 46.10
C MET A 178 -7.74 -2.86 46.58
N PRO A 179 -6.76 -3.38 45.82
CA PRO A 179 -5.92 -4.46 46.32
C PRO A 179 -5.22 -4.05 47.63
N PRO A 180 -4.98 -5.01 48.54
CA PRO A 180 -4.20 -4.75 49.74
C PRO A 180 -2.79 -4.27 49.37
N ARG A 181 -2.17 -3.46 50.24
CA ARG A 181 -0.83 -2.88 49.98
C ARG A 181 0.23 -3.92 49.60
N THR A 182 0.10 -5.14 50.11
CA THR A 182 0.99 -6.27 49.82
C THR A 182 0.90 -6.78 48.38
N GLU A 183 -0.26 -6.62 47.73
CA GLU A 183 -0.51 -7.07 46.35
C GLU A 183 -0.45 -5.93 45.32
N LEU A 184 -0.40 -4.68 45.78
CA LEU A 184 -0.50 -3.50 44.94
C LEU A 184 0.55 -3.48 43.81
N ALA A 185 1.80 -3.83 44.12
CA ALA A 185 2.88 -3.85 43.13
C ALA A 185 2.64 -4.89 42.02
N GLU A 186 2.23 -6.11 42.37
CA GLU A 186 1.92 -7.16 41.39
C GLU A 186 0.71 -6.79 40.52
N ARG A 187 -0.34 -6.26 41.16
CA ARG A 187 -1.55 -5.80 40.45
C ARG A 187 -1.24 -4.64 39.52
N LEU A 188 -0.41 -3.69 39.95
CA LEU A 188 0.04 -2.57 39.12
C LEU A 188 0.86 -3.07 37.93
N SER A 189 1.76 -4.04 38.14
CA SER A 189 2.51 -4.67 37.05
C SER A 189 1.59 -5.28 35.99
N SER A 190 0.50 -5.95 36.39
CA SER A 190 -0.50 -6.48 35.46
C SER A 190 -1.20 -5.37 34.66
N VAL A 191 -1.56 -4.25 35.30
CA VAL A 191 -2.17 -3.10 34.62
C VAL A 191 -1.19 -2.50 33.59
N LEU A 192 0.07 -2.29 33.98
CA LEU A 192 1.11 -1.75 33.09
C LEU A 192 1.35 -2.68 31.89
N GLU A 193 1.41 -3.98 32.12
CA GLU A 193 1.51 -5.00 31.06
C GLU A 193 0.35 -4.88 30.06
N VAL A 194 -0.89 -4.82 30.52
CA VAL A 194 -2.07 -4.71 29.65
C VAL A 194 -2.04 -3.43 28.83
N VAL A 195 -1.75 -2.28 29.46
CA VAL A 195 -1.63 -0.99 28.76
C VAL A 195 -0.53 -1.05 27.69
N TYR A 196 0.63 -1.63 28.02
CA TYR A 196 1.73 -1.74 27.08
C TYR A 196 1.45 -2.73 25.94
N LEU A 197 0.73 -3.81 26.19
CA LEU A 197 0.29 -4.76 25.15
C LEU A 197 -0.65 -4.10 24.14
N ILE A 198 -1.62 -3.31 24.62
CA ILE A 198 -2.49 -2.51 23.76
C ILE A 198 -1.66 -1.55 22.91
N PHE A 199 -0.68 -0.88 23.54
CA PHE A 199 0.21 0.03 22.83
C PHE A 199 1.02 -0.68 21.74
N ASN A 200 1.65 -1.81 22.06
CA ASN A 200 2.51 -2.56 21.13
C ASN A 200 1.73 -3.07 19.92
N GLU A 201 0.52 -3.62 20.12
CA GLU A 201 -0.34 -4.03 19.01
C GLU A 201 -0.75 -2.84 18.13
N GLY A 202 -0.89 -1.64 18.72
CA GLY A 202 -1.08 -0.40 17.96
C GLY A 202 0.17 0.06 17.21
N TYR A 203 1.34 -0.04 17.83
CA TYR A 203 2.58 0.59 17.36
C TYR A 203 3.34 -0.26 16.34
N ALA A 204 3.19 -1.59 16.41
CA ALA A 204 3.73 -2.57 15.49
C ALA A 204 2.66 -3.66 15.30
N ALA A 205 1.79 -3.47 14.30
CA ALA A 205 0.65 -4.35 14.10
C ALA A 205 1.11 -5.77 13.75
N THR A 206 0.76 -6.75 14.59
CA THR A 206 1.21 -8.14 14.45
C THR A 206 0.75 -8.79 13.14
N SER A 207 -0.35 -8.28 12.55
CA SER A 207 -0.93 -8.80 11.32
C SER A 207 -1.66 -7.72 10.51
N GLY A 208 -1.99 -8.03 9.26
CA GLY A 208 -2.76 -7.17 8.36
C GLY A 208 -1.91 -6.36 7.40
N ASP A 209 -2.55 -5.41 6.72
CA ASP A 209 -1.93 -4.63 5.64
C ASP A 209 -1.16 -3.40 6.15
N ASP A 210 -1.64 -2.79 7.24
CA ASP A 210 -1.04 -1.59 7.82
C ASP A 210 0.08 -1.92 8.81
N LEU A 211 1.15 -1.11 8.81
CA LEU A 211 2.26 -1.22 9.77
C LEU A 211 1.85 -0.85 11.21
N MET A 212 0.89 0.06 11.35
CA MET A 212 0.45 0.61 12.65
C MET A 212 -1.06 0.76 12.70
N ARG A 213 -1.62 0.73 13.90
CA ARG A 213 -3.02 1.04 14.23
C ARG A 213 -3.07 2.23 15.20
N PRO A 214 -2.97 3.48 14.70
CA PRO A 214 -2.84 4.66 15.56
C PRO A 214 -3.93 4.82 16.62
N GLY A 215 -5.15 4.34 16.33
CA GLY A 215 -6.26 4.34 17.28
C GLY A 215 -5.94 3.61 18.58
N LEU A 216 -5.28 2.44 18.52
CA LEU A 216 -4.87 1.69 19.71
C LEU A 216 -3.75 2.39 20.47
N CYS A 217 -2.77 2.99 19.78
CA CYS A 217 -1.72 3.77 20.43
C CYS A 217 -2.30 4.94 21.23
N LEU A 218 -3.25 5.67 20.64
CA LEU A 218 -3.93 6.79 21.30
C LEU A 218 -4.72 6.32 22.52
N GLU A 219 -5.38 5.16 22.43
CA GLU A 219 -6.13 4.60 23.54
C GLU A 219 -5.21 4.16 24.68
N ALA A 220 -4.12 3.45 24.39
CA ALA A 220 -3.12 3.08 25.39
C ALA A 220 -2.46 4.31 26.05
N LEU A 221 -2.15 5.36 25.27
CA LEU A 221 -1.65 6.63 25.81
C LEU A 221 -2.67 7.30 26.74
N ARG A 222 -3.97 7.27 26.38
CA ARG A 222 -5.03 7.80 27.24
C ARG A 222 -5.10 7.03 28.55
N LEU A 223 -5.11 5.71 28.50
CA LEU A 223 -5.12 4.83 29.69
C LEU A 223 -3.87 5.01 30.55
N GLY A 224 -2.68 5.10 29.94
CA GLY A 224 -1.44 5.34 30.66
C GLY A 224 -1.39 6.69 31.35
N ARG A 225 -1.83 7.77 30.69
CA ARG A 225 -1.91 9.12 31.29
C ARG A 225 -2.93 9.17 32.44
N LEU A 226 -4.06 8.49 32.26
CA LEU A 226 -5.05 8.32 33.32
C LEU A 226 -4.42 7.62 34.52
N LEU A 227 -3.73 6.50 34.32
CA LEU A 227 -3.02 5.79 35.39
C LEU A 227 -1.96 6.67 36.07
N ALA A 228 -1.20 7.47 35.31
CA ALA A 228 -0.20 8.40 35.86
C ALA A 228 -0.81 9.51 36.72
N GLY A 229 -2.04 9.93 36.43
CA GLY A 229 -2.79 10.85 37.28
C GLY A 229 -3.33 10.19 38.56
N LEU A 230 -3.65 8.90 38.49
CA LEU A 230 -4.20 8.11 39.60
C LEU A 230 -3.12 7.55 40.55
N ALA A 231 -1.90 7.34 40.04
CA ALA A 231 -0.76 6.82 40.78
C ALA A 231 0.49 7.70 40.56
N PRO A 232 0.46 8.96 41.05
CA PRO A 232 1.52 9.94 40.76
C PRO A 232 2.87 9.60 41.38
N ASP A 233 2.89 8.79 42.45
CA ASP A 233 4.11 8.42 43.17
C ASP A 233 4.76 7.12 42.64
N GLU A 234 4.22 6.55 41.56
CA GLU A 234 4.71 5.28 40.99
C GLU A 234 5.62 5.53 39.77
N ALA A 235 6.93 5.33 39.95
CA ALA A 235 7.92 5.62 38.92
C ALA A 235 7.72 4.82 37.62
N GLU A 236 7.30 3.55 37.71
CA GLU A 236 7.08 2.69 36.54
C GLU A 236 5.87 3.12 35.70
N VAL A 237 4.85 3.74 36.32
CA VAL A 237 3.70 4.29 35.59
C VAL A 237 4.16 5.44 34.69
N HIS A 238 4.94 6.36 35.25
CA HIS A 238 5.53 7.46 34.49
C HIS A 238 6.54 6.97 33.46
N GLY A 239 7.31 5.93 33.78
CA GLY A 239 8.21 5.24 32.85
C GLY A 239 7.46 4.69 31.63
N LEU A 240 6.34 3.99 31.84
CA LEU A 240 5.52 3.47 30.74
C LEU A 240 4.92 4.59 29.88
N VAL A 241 4.39 5.65 30.50
CA VAL A 241 3.87 6.81 29.76
C VAL A 241 5.00 7.45 28.95
N ALA A 242 6.17 7.67 29.54
CA ALA A 242 7.32 8.22 28.84
C ALA A 242 7.72 7.38 27.62
N LEU A 243 7.79 6.06 27.78
CA LEU A 243 8.09 5.13 26.70
C LEU A 243 7.09 5.27 25.54
N MET A 244 5.78 5.22 25.84
CA MET A 244 4.74 5.29 24.83
C MET A 244 4.73 6.65 24.12
N GLU A 245 4.92 7.76 24.83
CA GLU A 245 4.98 9.12 24.26
C GLU A 245 6.18 9.25 23.30
N LEU A 246 7.36 8.80 23.75
CA LEU A 246 8.59 8.87 22.95
C LEU A 246 8.50 7.97 21.71
N GLN A 247 7.92 6.77 21.83
CA GLN A 247 7.70 5.89 20.68
C GLN A 247 6.69 6.49 19.69
N SER A 248 5.58 7.02 20.21
CA SER A 248 4.50 7.63 19.42
C SER A 248 4.94 8.90 18.70
N SER A 249 5.92 9.63 19.24
CA SER A 249 6.47 10.82 18.59
C SER A 249 6.99 10.56 17.18
N ARG A 250 7.37 9.33 16.88
CA ARG A 250 7.95 8.90 15.61
C ARG A 250 6.91 8.43 14.59
N SER A 251 5.64 8.32 14.96
CA SER A 251 4.60 7.67 14.14
C SER A 251 4.55 8.21 12.71
N ALA A 252 4.65 9.53 12.52
CA ALA A 252 4.63 10.16 11.21
C ALA A 252 5.89 9.88 10.36
N ALA A 253 7.00 9.44 10.96
CA ALA A 253 8.25 9.17 10.28
C ALA A 253 8.50 7.67 10.02
N ARG A 254 7.60 6.78 10.49
CA ARG A 254 7.75 5.32 10.38
C ARG A 254 7.33 4.75 9.02
N THR A 255 6.56 5.50 8.24
CA THR A 255 6.10 5.10 6.91
C THR A 255 6.51 6.12 5.86
N GLY A 256 6.93 5.60 4.69
CA GLY A 256 7.22 6.40 3.52
C GLY A 256 5.97 6.78 2.73
N PRO A 257 6.11 7.54 1.64
CA PRO A 257 4.99 8.04 0.84
C PRO A 257 4.10 6.94 0.26
N SER A 258 4.61 5.72 0.10
CA SER A 258 3.88 4.57 -0.44
C SER A 258 3.46 3.58 0.66
N GLY A 259 3.56 3.97 1.94
CA GLY A 259 3.18 3.14 3.10
C GLY A 259 4.27 2.17 3.55
N GLU A 260 5.45 2.18 2.92
CA GLU A 260 6.55 1.30 3.23
C GLU A 260 7.18 1.60 4.61
N PRO A 261 7.60 0.58 5.38
CA PRO A 261 8.33 0.79 6.63
C PRO A 261 9.66 1.52 6.42
N VAL A 262 9.94 2.51 7.28
CA VAL A 262 11.20 3.27 7.29
C VAL A 262 12.02 2.89 8.54
N PRO A 263 13.22 2.27 8.37
CA PRO A 263 14.11 1.92 9.48
C PRO A 263 14.46 3.10 10.37
N LEU A 264 14.59 2.89 11.68
CA LEU A 264 14.80 3.96 12.66
C LEU A 264 15.94 4.94 12.31
N HIS A 265 17.05 4.45 11.77
CA HIS A 265 18.20 5.29 11.39
C HIS A 265 17.98 6.10 10.10
N GLU A 266 17.00 5.71 9.28
CA GLU A 266 16.61 6.40 8.05
C GLU A 266 15.42 7.36 8.28
N GLN A 267 14.79 7.31 9.46
CA GLN A 267 13.66 8.18 9.78
C GLN A 267 14.09 9.64 9.86
N ASN A 268 13.36 10.51 9.16
CA ASN A 268 13.54 11.95 9.29
C ASN A 268 13.08 12.42 10.69
N ARG A 269 14.05 12.71 11.57
CA ARG A 269 13.81 13.17 12.95
C ARG A 269 13.11 14.52 13.04
N GLY A 270 13.20 15.35 12.00
CA GLY A 270 12.43 16.59 11.89
C GLY A 270 10.92 16.38 11.77
N ARG A 271 10.47 15.16 11.41
CA ARG A 271 9.05 14.77 11.40
C ARG A 271 8.59 14.18 12.73
N TRP A 272 9.45 14.11 13.75
CA TRP A 272 9.06 13.59 15.06
C TRP A 272 8.27 14.66 15.83
N ASP A 273 7.19 14.24 16.47
CA ASP A 273 6.31 15.12 17.22
C ASP A 273 7.00 15.65 18.50
N GLN A 274 7.34 16.93 18.45
CA GLN A 274 8.04 17.61 19.54
C GLN A 274 7.19 17.79 20.80
N LEU A 275 5.85 17.79 20.69
CA LEU A 275 4.98 17.82 21.86
C LEU A 275 5.03 16.48 22.60
N LEU A 276 4.95 15.37 21.88
CA LEU A 276 5.06 14.03 22.48
C LEU A 276 6.44 13.79 23.09
N ILE A 277 7.52 14.25 22.44
CA ILE A 277 8.88 14.20 23.03
C ILE A 277 8.95 14.96 24.36
N ARG A 278 8.45 16.20 24.40
CA ARG A 278 8.43 17.00 25.63
C ARG A 278 7.61 16.36 26.74
N ARG A 279 6.45 15.77 26.41
CA ARG A 279 5.63 15.01 27.36
C ARG A 279 6.36 13.78 27.90
N GLY A 280 7.04 13.04 27.02
CA GLY A 280 7.86 11.90 27.41
C GLY A 280 8.98 12.28 28.38
N PHE A 281 9.68 13.40 28.13
CA PHE A 281 10.69 13.92 29.05
C PHE A 281 10.11 14.41 30.37
N ALA A 282 8.95 15.06 30.36
CA ALA A 282 8.25 15.46 31.58
C ALA A 282 7.85 14.24 32.44
N ALA A 283 7.35 13.17 31.81
CA ALA A 283 7.05 11.91 32.49
C ALA A 283 8.33 11.26 33.07
N MET A 284 9.46 11.29 32.37
CA MET A 284 10.74 10.83 32.92
C MET A 284 11.18 11.63 34.15
N LEU A 285 10.93 12.94 34.18
CA LEU A 285 11.22 13.77 35.36
C LEU A 285 10.32 13.37 36.54
N ARG A 286 9.02 13.15 36.31
CA ARG A 286 8.10 12.62 37.33
C ARG A 286 8.52 11.26 37.87
N ALA A 287 8.95 10.35 36.99
CA ALA A 287 9.47 9.05 37.40
C ALA A 287 10.70 9.19 38.32
N ARG A 288 11.58 10.16 38.02
CA ARG A 288 12.75 10.46 38.85
C ARG A 288 12.37 11.09 40.19
N GLU A 289 11.35 11.97 40.23
CA GLU A 289 10.82 12.57 41.46
C GLU A 289 10.21 11.53 42.39
N ALA A 290 9.44 10.57 41.83
CA ALA A 290 8.85 9.45 42.56
C ALA A 290 9.92 8.55 43.23
N GLY A 291 11.09 8.41 42.60
CA GLY A 291 12.23 7.68 43.16
C GLY A 291 12.10 6.15 43.06
N GLY A 292 12.96 5.44 43.80
CA GLY A 292 13.03 3.98 43.79
C GLY A 292 13.96 3.38 42.71
N PRO A 293 14.21 2.06 42.75
CA PRO A 293 14.99 1.37 41.73
C PRO A 293 14.24 1.34 40.38
N PRO A 294 14.94 1.47 39.25
CA PRO A 294 14.29 1.50 37.94
C PRO A 294 13.74 0.11 37.57
N GLY A 295 12.46 0.06 37.24
CA GLY A 295 11.83 -1.15 36.70
C GLY A 295 11.97 -1.26 35.17
N PRO A 296 11.31 -2.26 34.56
CA PRO A 296 11.47 -2.55 33.13
C PRO A 296 11.02 -1.40 32.24
N TYR A 297 9.93 -0.71 32.55
CA TYR A 297 9.39 0.35 31.70
C TYR A 297 10.23 1.62 31.79
N LEU A 298 10.71 1.99 32.98
CA LEU A 298 11.59 3.14 33.13
C LEU A 298 12.93 2.94 32.39
N LEU A 299 13.49 1.72 32.41
CA LEU A 299 14.69 1.39 31.64
C LEU A 299 14.45 1.47 30.13
N GLN A 300 13.32 0.95 29.64
CA GLN A 300 12.95 1.05 28.23
C GLN A 300 12.70 2.50 27.81
N ALA A 301 12.06 3.31 28.67
CA ALA A 301 11.88 4.73 28.43
C ALA A 301 13.23 5.46 28.37
N ALA A 302 14.19 5.13 29.23
CA ALA A 302 15.53 5.69 29.18
C ALA A 302 16.27 5.36 27.86
N ILE A 303 16.04 4.16 27.31
CA ILE A 303 16.53 3.80 25.96
C ILE A 303 15.87 4.68 24.90
N ALA A 304 14.54 4.86 24.96
CA ALA A 304 13.82 5.73 24.03
C ALA A 304 14.27 7.20 24.12
N VAL A 305 14.62 7.69 25.31
CA VAL A 305 15.19 9.03 25.53
C VAL A 305 16.50 9.20 24.77
N CYS A 306 17.39 8.20 24.77
CA CYS A 306 18.65 8.28 24.04
C CYS A 306 18.42 8.51 22.54
N HIS A 307 17.40 7.87 21.97
CA HIS A 307 17.00 8.14 20.58
C HIS A 307 16.38 9.53 20.41
N ALA A 308 15.48 9.95 21.30
CA ALA A 308 14.78 11.23 21.20
C ALA A 308 15.69 12.46 21.42
N GLN A 309 16.79 12.31 22.15
CA GLN A 309 17.74 13.40 22.41
C GLN A 309 18.70 13.67 21.23
N ALA A 310 19.05 12.64 20.46
CA ALA A 310 19.96 12.80 19.33
C ALA A 310 19.26 13.51 18.16
N ARG A 311 19.94 14.47 17.51
CA ARG A 311 19.35 15.26 16.41
C ARG A 311 19.42 14.50 15.09
N THR A 312 20.44 13.67 14.94
CA THR A 312 20.63 12.78 13.79
C THR A 312 20.75 11.32 14.24
N ALA A 313 20.72 10.38 13.29
CA ALA A 313 20.89 8.96 13.60
C ALA A 313 22.28 8.66 14.17
N GLU A 314 23.30 9.33 13.63
CA GLU A 314 24.72 9.16 13.94
C GLU A 314 25.07 9.66 15.35
N GLU A 315 24.36 10.66 15.86
CA GLU A 315 24.53 11.20 17.21
C GLU A 315 23.93 10.30 18.31
N THR A 316 23.27 9.19 17.95
CA THR A 316 22.66 8.28 18.94
C THR A 316 23.73 7.61 19.79
N ASP A 317 23.64 7.77 21.12
CA ASP A 317 24.56 7.13 22.07
C ASP A 317 24.27 5.63 22.23
N TRP A 318 24.78 4.83 21.30
CA TRP A 318 24.61 3.38 21.29
C TRP A 318 25.32 2.68 22.46
N ARG A 319 26.43 3.22 22.99
CA ARG A 319 27.13 2.65 24.16
C ARG A 319 26.26 2.74 25.41
N ARG A 320 25.59 3.88 25.60
CA ARG A 320 24.62 4.04 26.68
C ARG A 320 23.42 3.11 26.49
N ILE A 321 22.88 2.99 25.28
CA ILE A 321 21.76 2.08 24.98
C ILE A 321 22.15 0.62 25.28
N ALA A 322 23.34 0.17 24.89
CA ALA A 322 23.84 -1.18 25.18
C ALA A 322 23.97 -1.43 26.69
N THR A 323 24.42 -0.41 27.45
CA THR A 323 24.50 -0.46 28.91
C THR A 323 23.11 -0.58 29.55
N LEU A 324 22.14 0.21 29.08
CA LEU A 324 20.76 0.16 29.55
C LEU A 324 20.12 -1.20 29.27
N TYR A 325 20.30 -1.75 28.07
CA TYR A 325 19.85 -3.10 27.76
C TYR A 325 20.53 -4.17 28.62
N GLY A 326 21.82 -4.01 28.95
CA GLY A 326 22.50 -4.90 29.89
C GLY A 326 21.88 -4.87 31.29
N THR A 327 21.43 -3.71 31.76
CA THR A 327 20.68 -3.60 33.02
C THR A 327 19.28 -4.20 32.92
N LEU A 328 18.58 -3.93 31.81
CA LEU A 328 17.25 -4.50 31.56
C LEU A 328 17.30 -6.03 31.46
N GLU A 329 18.32 -6.61 30.83
CA GLU A 329 18.50 -8.06 30.74
C GLU A 329 18.65 -8.72 32.12
N ARG A 330 19.36 -8.07 33.05
CA ARG A 330 19.48 -8.60 34.43
C ARG A 330 18.15 -8.58 35.18
N LEU A 331 17.31 -7.59 34.91
CA LEU A 331 16.00 -7.43 35.54
C LEU A 331 14.94 -8.34 34.89
N LEU A 332 14.97 -8.45 33.57
CA LEU A 332 14.01 -9.16 32.74
C LEU A 332 14.76 -10.01 31.69
N PRO A 333 15.23 -11.22 32.07
CA PRO A 333 16.12 -12.06 31.25
C PRO A 333 15.38 -12.82 30.15
N THR A 334 14.61 -12.11 29.32
CA THR A 334 13.83 -12.72 28.23
C THR A 334 14.65 -12.79 26.93
N PRO A 335 14.37 -13.77 26.05
CA PRO A 335 15.06 -13.88 24.76
C PRO A 335 14.90 -12.64 23.88
N VAL A 336 13.76 -11.94 23.98
CA VAL A 336 13.51 -10.69 23.23
C VAL A 336 14.39 -9.55 23.74
N VAL A 337 14.57 -9.41 25.06
CA VAL A 337 15.48 -8.38 25.62
C VAL A 337 16.93 -8.67 25.21
N ARG A 338 17.34 -9.94 25.19
CA ARG A 338 18.67 -10.36 24.70
C ARG A 338 18.87 -10.03 23.22
N LEU A 339 17.86 -10.26 22.39
CA LEU A 339 17.90 -9.91 20.97
C LEU A 339 18.04 -8.39 20.78
N ASN A 340 17.26 -7.60 21.51
CA ASN A 340 17.36 -6.14 21.45
C ASN A 340 18.73 -5.63 21.93
N ARG A 341 19.31 -6.27 22.96
CA ARG A 341 20.68 -5.99 23.40
C ARG A 341 21.71 -6.32 22.31
N ALA A 342 21.54 -7.42 21.58
CA ALA A 342 22.43 -7.79 20.48
C ALA A 342 22.47 -6.70 19.39
N VAL A 343 21.32 -6.07 19.08
CA VAL A 343 21.26 -4.91 18.17
C VAL A 343 22.08 -3.74 18.76
N ALA A 344 21.84 -3.39 20.02
CA ALA A 344 22.53 -2.26 20.65
C ALA A 344 24.06 -2.44 20.70
N VAL A 345 24.52 -3.64 21.05
CA VAL A 345 25.95 -4.00 21.02
C VAL A 345 26.49 -4.00 19.59
N GLY A 346 25.73 -4.50 18.63
CA GLY A 346 26.10 -4.46 17.22
C GLY A 346 26.31 -3.05 16.68
N MET A 347 25.54 -2.08 17.18
CA MET A 347 25.70 -0.67 16.82
C MET A 347 26.81 0.04 17.60
N ALA A 348 27.07 -0.35 18.85
CA ALA A 348 28.07 0.27 19.71
C ALA A 348 29.50 -0.23 19.47
N ASP A 349 29.65 -1.55 19.33
CA ASP A 349 30.95 -2.25 19.29
C ASP A 349 31.21 -2.89 17.91
N GLY A 350 30.24 -2.79 17.00
CA GLY A 350 30.34 -3.26 15.61
C GLY A 350 29.48 -4.49 15.31
N PRO A 351 29.06 -4.67 14.05
CA PRO A 351 28.03 -5.64 13.68
C PRO A 351 28.40 -7.09 13.95
N ALA A 352 29.70 -7.43 13.96
CA ALA A 352 30.18 -8.76 14.34
C ALA A 352 29.89 -9.11 15.81
N ALA A 353 30.06 -8.15 16.73
CA ALA A 353 29.80 -8.36 18.16
C ALA A 353 28.30 -8.60 18.40
N GLY A 354 27.43 -7.82 17.76
CA GLY A 354 25.98 -8.05 17.80
C GLY A 354 25.60 -9.40 17.21
N LEU A 355 26.17 -9.79 16.07
CA LEU A 355 25.84 -11.06 15.42
C LEU A 355 26.21 -12.27 16.29
N ALA A 356 27.35 -12.21 16.98
CA ALA A 356 27.77 -13.26 17.91
C ALA A 356 26.75 -13.47 19.05
N LEU A 357 26.15 -12.39 19.58
CA LEU A 357 25.11 -12.46 20.61
C LEU A 357 23.79 -13.08 20.11
N THR A 358 23.53 -13.07 18.80
CA THR A 358 22.35 -13.72 18.22
C THR A 358 22.50 -15.24 18.05
N ALA A 359 23.72 -15.77 18.02
CA ALA A 359 23.97 -17.19 17.80
C ALA A 359 23.28 -18.10 18.85
N PRO A 360 23.42 -17.88 20.17
CA PRO A 360 22.72 -18.71 21.15
C PRO A 360 21.19 -18.54 21.11
N LEU A 361 20.69 -17.40 20.61
CA LEU A 361 19.25 -17.14 20.47
C LEU A 361 18.61 -17.92 19.33
N ALA A 362 19.40 -18.38 18.34
CA ALA A 362 18.90 -19.18 17.22
C ALA A 362 18.42 -20.56 17.64
N GLU A 363 18.93 -21.07 18.76
CA GLU A 363 18.56 -22.37 19.35
C GLU A 363 17.39 -22.25 20.35
N ASP A 364 17.00 -21.02 20.74
CA ASP A 364 15.94 -20.80 21.72
C ASP A 364 14.55 -21.11 21.11
N PRO A 365 13.79 -22.07 21.64
CA PRO A 365 12.47 -22.41 21.12
C PRO A 365 11.50 -21.23 21.09
N ALA A 366 11.63 -20.27 22.01
CA ALA A 366 10.73 -19.12 22.10
C ALA A 366 10.90 -18.14 20.93
N LEU A 367 12.04 -18.18 20.22
CA LEU A 367 12.32 -17.29 19.08
C LEU A 367 12.27 -18.00 17.72
N ARG A 368 11.95 -19.30 17.68
CA ARG A 368 11.96 -20.12 16.46
C ARG A 368 11.15 -19.50 15.32
N ASP A 369 9.94 -19.05 15.65
CA ASP A 369 8.97 -18.47 14.71
C ASP A 369 8.91 -16.93 14.84
N TYR A 370 9.84 -16.33 15.57
CA TYR A 370 9.89 -14.88 15.77
C TYR A 370 10.67 -14.20 14.65
N HIS A 371 9.96 -13.60 13.70
CA HIS A 371 10.55 -13.03 12.48
C HIS A 371 11.65 -11.97 12.71
N LEU A 372 11.67 -11.27 13.86
CA LEU A 372 12.69 -10.27 14.14
C LEU A 372 14.07 -10.85 14.41
N LEU A 373 14.18 -12.11 14.87
CA LEU A 373 15.48 -12.75 15.05
C LEU A 373 16.24 -12.90 13.70
N PRO A 374 15.69 -13.55 12.67
CA PRO A 374 16.33 -13.59 11.36
C PRO A 374 16.45 -12.20 10.73
N CYS A 375 15.53 -11.25 10.99
CA CYS A 375 15.66 -9.86 10.52
C CYS A 375 16.91 -9.16 11.08
N VAL A 376 17.13 -9.21 12.40
CA VAL A 376 18.31 -8.62 13.05
C VAL A 376 19.60 -9.26 12.53
N ARG A 377 19.61 -10.59 12.40
CA ARG A 377 20.76 -11.32 11.84
C ARG A 377 21.05 -10.87 10.41
N ALA A 378 20.02 -10.73 9.58
CA ALA A 378 20.14 -10.28 8.21
C ALA A 378 20.72 -8.86 8.11
N ASP A 379 20.27 -7.91 8.93
CA ASP A 379 20.79 -6.54 8.94
C ASP A 379 22.27 -6.50 9.37
N LEU A 380 22.65 -7.25 10.41
CA LEU A 380 24.04 -7.34 10.87
C LEU A 380 24.96 -8.00 9.83
N LEU A 381 24.50 -9.07 9.18
CA LEU A 381 25.22 -9.72 8.07
C LEU A 381 25.39 -8.78 6.87
N HIS A 382 24.35 -8.02 6.54
CA HIS A 382 24.40 -7.03 5.47
C HIS A 382 25.45 -5.95 5.75
N ARG A 383 25.51 -5.43 6.98
CA ARG A 383 26.52 -4.45 7.42
C ARG A 383 27.95 -5.00 7.38
N LEU A 384 28.11 -6.32 7.52
CA LEU A 384 29.40 -7.01 7.40
C LEU A 384 29.78 -7.33 5.93
N GLY A 385 28.94 -6.96 4.95
CA GLY A 385 29.15 -7.34 3.55
C GLY A 385 28.87 -8.80 3.23
N ARG A 386 28.28 -9.57 4.17
CA ARG A 386 27.91 -10.98 4.01
C ARG A 386 26.54 -11.11 3.35
N TYR A 387 26.42 -10.57 2.14
CA TYR A 387 25.14 -10.28 1.50
C TYR A 387 24.30 -11.52 1.16
N GLU A 388 24.91 -12.63 0.75
CA GLU A 388 24.16 -13.86 0.44
C GLU A 388 23.55 -14.51 1.70
N GLU A 389 24.27 -14.46 2.82
CA GLU A 389 23.73 -14.91 4.11
C GLU A 389 22.64 -13.96 4.61
N ALA A 390 22.85 -12.65 4.47
CA ALA A 390 21.84 -11.64 4.78
C ALA A 390 20.55 -11.86 3.97
N ARG A 391 20.67 -12.15 2.67
CA ARG A 391 19.53 -12.44 1.79
C ARG A 391 18.70 -13.60 2.30
N ARG A 392 19.34 -14.71 2.70
CA ARG A 392 18.64 -15.90 3.22
C ARG A 392 17.87 -15.58 4.51
N GLU A 393 18.50 -14.85 5.42
CA GLU A 393 17.88 -14.46 6.69
C GLU A 393 16.74 -13.45 6.47
N PHE A 394 16.86 -12.49 5.53
CA PHE A 394 15.75 -11.60 5.15
C PHE A 394 14.56 -12.38 4.57
N LEU A 395 14.80 -13.38 3.71
CA LEU A 395 13.73 -14.24 3.18
C LEU A 395 13.07 -15.09 4.26
N ARG A 396 13.86 -15.61 5.22
CA ARG A 396 13.33 -16.33 6.38
C ARG A 396 12.45 -15.42 7.23
N ALA A 397 12.92 -14.21 7.54
CA ALA A 397 12.13 -13.21 8.26
C ALA A 397 10.82 -12.89 7.52
N ALA A 398 10.88 -12.69 6.20
CA ALA A 398 9.69 -12.44 5.39
C ALA A 398 8.67 -13.59 5.46
N SER A 399 9.11 -14.84 5.53
CA SER A 399 8.20 -16.00 5.64
C SER A 399 7.52 -16.17 7.01
N LEU A 400 8.01 -15.47 8.04
CA LEU A 400 7.54 -15.61 9.42
C LEU A 400 6.66 -14.44 9.90
N THR A 401 6.64 -13.32 9.19
CA THR A 401 5.73 -12.20 9.53
C THR A 401 4.35 -12.43 8.92
N ALA A 402 3.31 -12.00 9.65
CA ALA A 402 1.92 -11.97 9.19
C ALA A 402 1.48 -10.56 8.78
N ASN A 403 2.40 -9.59 8.77
CA ASN A 403 2.17 -8.22 8.33
C ASN A 403 2.66 -8.04 6.89
N ALA A 404 1.76 -7.66 5.98
CA ALA A 404 2.07 -7.58 4.55
C ALA A 404 3.09 -6.48 4.22
N ALA A 405 3.07 -5.36 4.94
CA ALA A 405 4.03 -4.26 4.76
C ALA A 405 5.44 -4.66 5.21
N GLU A 406 5.56 -5.38 6.33
CA GLU A 406 6.84 -5.94 6.78
C GLU A 406 7.36 -7.02 5.84
N GLU A 407 6.50 -7.91 5.36
CA GLU A 407 6.88 -8.94 4.39
C GLU A 407 7.46 -8.31 3.12
N ALA A 408 6.74 -7.33 2.54
CA ALA A 408 7.16 -6.62 1.35
C ALA A 408 8.51 -5.90 1.56
N PHE A 409 8.68 -5.25 2.71
CA PHE A 409 9.93 -4.58 3.09
C PHE A 409 11.11 -5.57 3.16
N LEU A 410 10.94 -6.70 3.86
CA LEU A 410 11.97 -7.71 4.03
C LEU A 410 12.36 -8.38 2.71
N ARG A 411 11.39 -8.64 1.83
CA ARG A 411 11.65 -9.12 0.46
C ARG A 411 12.43 -8.09 -0.37
N GLY A 412 12.10 -6.80 -0.23
CA GLY A 412 12.86 -5.72 -0.85
C GLY A 412 14.31 -5.66 -0.36
N ARG A 413 14.55 -5.80 0.94
CA ARG A 413 15.89 -5.87 1.54
C ARG A 413 16.68 -7.09 1.04
N ALA A 414 16.04 -8.25 0.86
CA ALA A 414 16.67 -9.44 0.27
C ALA A 414 17.08 -9.20 -1.20
N ALA A 415 16.22 -8.55 -2.00
CA ALA A 415 16.55 -8.19 -3.37
C ALA A 415 17.75 -7.23 -3.43
N ALA A 416 17.76 -6.19 -2.59
CA ALA A 416 18.88 -5.24 -2.50
C ALA A 416 20.20 -5.91 -2.09
N ALA A 417 20.16 -6.87 -1.15
CA ALA A 417 21.34 -7.65 -0.79
C ALA A 417 21.88 -8.48 -1.98
N THR A 418 21.00 -8.98 -2.85
CA THR A 418 21.41 -9.68 -4.09
C THR A 418 22.16 -8.75 -5.02
N THR A 419 21.68 -7.52 -5.20
CA THR A 419 22.36 -6.50 -6.01
C THR A 419 23.71 -6.10 -5.42
N ALA A 420 23.81 -5.99 -4.09
CA ALA A 420 25.05 -5.64 -3.38
C ALA A 420 26.10 -6.78 -3.36
N ALA A 421 25.65 -8.05 -3.38
CA ALA A 421 26.52 -9.22 -3.51
C ALA A 421 27.23 -9.32 -4.88
N ARG A 422 26.86 -8.45 -5.84
CA ARG A 422 27.36 -8.48 -7.20
C ARG A 422 28.86 -8.15 -7.24
N PRO A 423 29.71 -8.99 -7.86
CA PRO A 423 31.09 -8.60 -8.12
C PRO A 423 31.10 -7.32 -8.98
N ALA A 424 31.96 -6.37 -8.61
CA ALA A 424 32.12 -5.11 -9.33
C ALA A 424 32.43 -5.38 -10.81
N GLY A 425 31.65 -4.79 -11.72
CA GLY A 425 31.86 -4.89 -13.18
C GLY A 425 30.82 -5.67 -14.00
N MET A 426 29.88 -6.39 -13.39
CA MET A 426 28.78 -7.02 -14.15
C MET A 426 27.62 -6.04 -14.45
N PRO A 427 27.19 -5.87 -15.71
CA PRO A 427 26.12 -4.92 -16.04
C PRO A 427 24.75 -5.39 -15.51
N THR A 428 23.90 -4.45 -15.10
CA THR A 428 22.47 -4.71 -14.85
C THR A 428 21.70 -4.86 -16.15
N LEU A 429 20.47 -5.39 -16.09
CA LEU A 429 19.58 -5.46 -17.24
C LEU A 429 19.31 -4.07 -17.83
N GLY A 430 19.09 -3.06 -16.99
CA GLY A 430 18.88 -1.68 -17.41
C GLY A 430 20.11 -1.08 -18.11
N GLU A 431 21.30 -1.26 -17.53
CA GLU A 431 22.58 -0.81 -18.13
C GLU A 431 22.85 -1.49 -19.47
N ALA A 432 22.70 -2.81 -19.53
CA ALA A 432 22.92 -3.60 -20.75
C ALA A 432 21.93 -3.22 -21.85
N VAL A 433 20.65 -3.00 -21.51
CA VAL A 433 19.63 -2.58 -22.48
C VAL A 433 19.91 -1.19 -23.02
N ARG A 434 20.34 -0.25 -22.18
CA ARG A 434 20.72 1.10 -22.61
C ARG A 434 21.91 1.06 -23.56
N ALA A 435 22.99 0.40 -23.16
CA ALA A 435 24.19 0.22 -23.97
C ALA A 435 23.89 -0.46 -25.33
N PHE A 436 22.99 -1.45 -25.36
CA PHE A 436 22.58 -2.11 -26.60
C PHE A 436 21.83 -1.18 -27.56
N LEU A 437 20.95 -0.32 -27.04
CA LEU A 437 20.12 0.57 -27.85
C LEU A 437 20.89 1.80 -28.35
N GLU A 438 21.96 2.19 -27.65
CA GLU A 438 22.80 3.36 -27.94
C GLU A 438 24.07 3.00 -28.72
N ARG A 439 24.29 1.72 -29.06
CA ARG A 439 25.50 1.27 -29.77
C ARG A 439 25.64 1.89 -31.16
N ASP A 440 26.89 2.13 -31.55
CA ASP A 440 27.24 2.64 -32.86
C ASP A 440 26.71 1.73 -33.99
N GLY A 441 26.13 2.35 -35.02
CA GLY A 441 25.56 1.66 -36.17
C GLY A 441 24.13 1.14 -36.00
N MET A 442 23.44 1.43 -34.89
CA MET A 442 22.01 1.11 -34.75
C MET A 442 21.10 2.17 -35.42
N ASP A 443 20.27 1.74 -36.37
CA ASP A 443 19.27 2.61 -37.00
C ASP A 443 18.23 3.13 -35.97
N PRO A 444 17.87 4.44 -35.98
CA PRO A 444 16.89 5.01 -35.06
C PRO A 444 15.48 4.39 -35.12
N GLY A 445 15.08 3.83 -36.25
CA GLY A 445 13.85 3.04 -36.37
C GLY A 445 13.96 1.69 -35.65
N THR A 446 15.08 1.00 -35.81
CA THR A 446 15.38 -0.25 -35.11
C THR A 446 15.52 -0.04 -33.60
N ALA A 447 16.24 0.99 -33.14
CA ALA A 447 16.38 1.32 -31.72
C ALA A 447 15.01 1.57 -31.06
N ARG A 448 14.12 2.33 -31.73
CA ARG A 448 12.75 2.53 -31.25
C ARG A 448 11.96 1.22 -31.19
N SER A 449 12.04 0.39 -32.23
CA SER A 449 11.31 -0.89 -32.28
C SER A 449 11.82 -1.89 -31.25
N TYR A 450 13.14 -2.02 -31.06
CA TYR A 450 13.74 -2.93 -30.08
C TYR A 450 13.49 -2.42 -28.67
N GLY A 451 13.60 -1.10 -28.45
CA GLY A 451 13.36 -0.45 -27.17
C GLY A 451 11.94 -0.63 -26.64
N GLN A 452 10.93 -0.90 -27.48
CA GLN A 452 9.58 -1.25 -27.00
C GLN A 452 9.56 -2.59 -26.25
N THR A 453 10.38 -3.56 -26.71
CA THR A 453 10.47 -4.89 -26.10
C THR A 453 11.35 -4.84 -24.86
N LEU A 454 12.55 -4.27 -24.99
CA LEU A 454 13.56 -4.31 -23.94
C LEU A 454 13.17 -3.44 -22.74
N ARG A 455 12.61 -2.24 -22.94
CA ARG A 455 12.08 -1.42 -21.82
C ARG A 455 10.84 -2.02 -21.17
N ARG A 456 10.14 -2.96 -21.82
CA ARG A 456 9.07 -3.72 -21.15
C ARG A 456 9.66 -4.80 -20.25
N LEU A 457 10.74 -5.46 -20.67
CA LEU A 457 11.49 -6.40 -19.83
C LEU A 457 12.05 -5.71 -18.59
N CYS A 458 12.72 -4.55 -18.74
CA CYS A 458 13.26 -3.83 -17.57
C CYS A 458 12.15 -3.40 -16.59
N ARG A 459 11.02 -2.87 -17.08
CA ARG A 459 9.87 -2.53 -16.22
C ARG A 459 9.24 -3.74 -15.51
N SER A 460 9.27 -4.91 -16.13
CA SER A 460 8.64 -6.12 -15.56
C SER A 460 9.57 -6.89 -14.62
N LEU A 461 10.89 -6.82 -14.83
CA LEU A 461 11.89 -7.60 -14.08
C LEU A 461 12.77 -6.74 -13.16
N GLY A 462 12.70 -5.41 -13.30
CA GLY A 462 13.54 -4.44 -12.61
C GLY A 462 14.79 -4.07 -13.42
N ASP A 463 15.10 -2.77 -13.50
CA ASP A 463 16.30 -2.26 -14.17
C ASP A 463 17.58 -2.74 -13.47
N GLU A 464 17.53 -2.95 -12.15
CA GLU A 464 18.66 -3.36 -11.30
C GLU A 464 18.92 -4.88 -11.30
N LEU A 465 18.14 -5.67 -12.05
CA LEU A 465 18.37 -7.12 -12.14
C LEU A 465 19.77 -7.38 -12.71
N PRO A 466 20.64 -8.15 -12.02
CA PRO A 466 21.92 -8.54 -12.59
C PRO A 466 21.71 -9.30 -13.91
N LEU A 467 22.39 -8.89 -14.99
CA LEU A 467 22.17 -9.51 -16.31
C LEU A 467 22.40 -11.03 -16.29
N ALA A 468 23.36 -11.50 -15.49
CA ALA A 468 23.66 -12.92 -15.30
C ALA A 468 22.53 -13.71 -14.59
N ALA A 469 21.69 -13.04 -13.81
CA ALA A 469 20.55 -13.66 -13.13
C ALA A 469 19.31 -13.76 -14.02
N LEU A 470 19.33 -13.20 -15.23
CA LEU A 470 18.20 -13.27 -16.16
C LEU A 470 18.02 -14.71 -16.67
N THR A 471 16.84 -15.29 -16.42
CA THR A 471 16.50 -16.65 -16.86
C THR A 471 15.53 -16.65 -18.04
N SER A 472 15.50 -17.76 -18.80
CA SER A 472 14.52 -17.97 -19.87
C SER A 472 13.08 -18.03 -19.35
N ALA A 473 12.87 -18.53 -18.13
CA ALA A 473 11.55 -18.58 -17.49
C ALA A 473 11.00 -17.17 -17.18
N ASP A 474 11.85 -16.26 -16.71
CA ASP A 474 11.47 -14.87 -16.45
C ASP A 474 11.04 -14.17 -17.74
N VAL A 475 11.82 -14.36 -18.81
CA VAL A 475 11.51 -13.80 -20.13
C VAL A 475 10.24 -14.41 -20.71
N ALA A 476 10.04 -15.73 -20.60
CA ALA A 476 8.83 -16.42 -21.04
C ALA A 476 7.57 -15.88 -20.35
N ARG A 477 7.62 -15.66 -19.04
CA ARG A 477 6.53 -15.08 -18.26
C ARG A 477 6.18 -13.66 -18.73
N VAL A 478 7.18 -12.81 -18.98
CA VAL A 478 6.93 -11.47 -19.52
C VAL A 478 6.32 -11.54 -20.92
N PHE A 479 6.80 -12.47 -21.77
CA PHE A 479 6.26 -12.64 -23.13
C PHE A 479 4.82 -13.12 -23.14
N ALA A 480 4.47 -14.08 -22.28
CA ALA A 480 3.10 -14.55 -22.11
C ALA A 480 2.18 -13.40 -21.68
N LEU A 481 2.56 -12.64 -20.66
CA LEU A 481 1.75 -11.53 -20.15
C LEU A 481 1.61 -10.37 -21.15
N ALA A 482 2.66 -10.05 -21.90
CA ALA A 482 2.67 -8.87 -22.74
C ALA A 482 2.18 -9.12 -24.19
N TRP A 483 2.37 -10.32 -24.73
CA TRP A 483 2.19 -10.58 -26.16
C TRP A 483 1.54 -11.91 -26.51
N ASP A 484 0.96 -12.67 -25.57
CA ASP A 484 0.36 -13.96 -25.91
C ASP A 484 -0.77 -13.85 -26.95
N GLY A 485 -1.61 -12.82 -26.85
CA GLY A 485 -2.65 -12.51 -27.85
C GLY A 485 -2.14 -11.83 -29.13
N ALA A 486 -0.83 -11.59 -29.29
CA ALA A 486 -0.32 -10.83 -30.41
C ALA A 486 -0.29 -11.64 -31.72
N ALA A 487 -0.64 -10.98 -32.83
CA ALA A 487 -0.50 -11.52 -34.18
C ALA A 487 0.94 -11.98 -34.46
N ALA A 488 1.11 -13.04 -35.27
CA ALA A 488 2.40 -13.67 -35.53
C ALA A 488 3.50 -12.69 -35.97
N ARG A 489 3.16 -11.65 -36.74
CA ARG A 489 4.11 -10.59 -37.15
C ARG A 489 4.63 -9.79 -35.95
N THR A 490 3.74 -9.38 -35.05
CA THR A 490 4.06 -8.60 -33.85
C THR A 490 4.87 -9.45 -32.88
N TRP A 491 4.44 -10.69 -32.63
CA TRP A 491 5.18 -11.66 -31.81
C TRP A 491 6.62 -11.85 -32.33
N ASN A 492 6.77 -12.14 -33.62
CA ASN A 492 8.08 -12.39 -34.22
C ASN A 492 8.99 -11.15 -34.19
N ARG A 493 8.42 -9.93 -34.19
CA ARG A 493 9.18 -8.68 -34.02
C ARG A 493 9.76 -8.55 -32.62
N HIS A 494 8.94 -8.76 -31.57
CA HIS A 494 9.41 -8.72 -30.18
C HIS A 494 10.43 -9.83 -29.90
N ARG A 495 10.18 -11.04 -30.42
CA ARG A 495 11.16 -12.13 -30.39
C ARG A 495 12.49 -11.77 -31.06
N SER A 496 12.45 -11.08 -32.21
CA SER A 496 13.66 -10.66 -32.93
C SER A 496 14.48 -9.65 -32.12
N ALA A 497 13.81 -8.69 -31.47
CA ALA A 497 14.45 -7.74 -30.57
C ALA A 497 15.14 -8.45 -29.38
N LEU A 498 14.44 -9.38 -28.72
CA LEU A 498 14.99 -10.18 -27.63
C LEU A 498 16.22 -10.97 -28.07
N ARG A 499 16.15 -11.69 -29.21
CA ARG A 499 17.28 -12.49 -29.71
C ARG A 499 18.49 -11.64 -30.07
N SER A 500 18.26 -10.46 -30.63
CA SER A 500 19.35 -9.56 -31.01
C SER A 500 20.07 -8.99 -29.79
N PHE A 501 19.31 -8.64 -28.75
CA PHE A 501 19.86 -8.25 -27.45
C PHE A 501 20.60 -9.41 -26.79
N ALA A 502 19.98 -10.59 -26.71
CA ALA A 502 20.57 -11.76 -26.06
C ALA A 502 21.87 -12.22 -26.73
N ALA A 503 21.95 -12.15 -28.06
CA ALA A 503 23.18 -12.43 -28.79
C ALA A 503 24.28 -11.40 -28.51
N TRP A 504 23.94 -10.10 -28.47
CA TRP A 504 24.91 -9.04 -28.19
C TRP A 504 25.42 -9.10 -26.75
N ALA A 505 24.54 -9.34 -25.79
CA ALA A 505 24.86 -9.38 -24.37
C ALA A 505 25.44 -10.74 -23.91
N SER A 506 25.71 -11.67 -24.84
CA SER A 506 26.21 -13.03 -24.55
C SER A 506 25.35 -13.85 -23.58
N VAL A 507 24.03 -13.64 -23.62
CA VAL A 507 23.02 -14.34 -22.80
C VAL A 507 22.03 -15.09 -23.68
N GLY A 508 22.53 -15.82 -24.69
CA GLY A 508 21.69 -16.50 -25.70
C GLY A 508 20.61 -17.42 -25.12
N HIS A 509 20.87 -18.00 -23.94
CA HIS A 509 19.97 -18.90 -23.22
C HIS A 509 18.63 -18.26 -22.86
N VAL A 510 18.58 -16.94 -22.64
CA VAL A 510 17.34 -16.26 -22.18
C VAL A 510 16.26 -16.18 -23.26
N ALA A 511 16.62 -16.44 -24.52
CA ALA A 511 15.68 -16.52 -25.63
C ALA A 511 15.25 -17.96 -25.95
N GLU A 512 15.80 -18.96 -25.25
CA GLU A 512 15.39 -20.36 -25.37
C GLU A 512 13.98 -20.52 -24.77
N GLY A 513 13.06 -21.12 -25.54
CA GLY A 513 11.64 -21.24 -25.15
C GLY A 513 10.69 -20.24 -25.83
N ILE A 514 11.19 -19.13 -26.41
CA ILE A 514 10.35 -18.23 -27.21
C ILE A 514 10.33 -18.70 -28.67
N GLY A 515 9.34 -19.51 -29.04
CA GLY A 515 9.15 -20.04 -30.40
C GLY A 515 8.77 -18.98 -31.43
N ARG A 516 9.12 -19.19 -32.70
CA ARG A 516 8.61 -18.35 -33.81
C ARG A 516 7.17 -18.76 -34.12
N ARG A 517 6.26 -17.78 -34.27
CA ARG A 517 4.87 -18.06 -34.71
C ARG A 517 4.80 -18.04 -36.23
N ALA A 518 4.14 -19.03 -36.84
CA ALA A 518 3.91 -19.06 -38.28
C ALA A 518 3.00 -17.91 -38.70
N ALA A 519 3.45 -17.10 -39.66
CA ALA A 519 2.61 -16.06 -40.25
C ALA A 519 1.99 -16.63 -41.53
N GLY A 520 0.67 -16.86 -41.53
CA GLY A 520 -0.05 -17.18 -42.75
C GLY A 520 0.18 -16.08 -43.79
N ARG A 521 0.79 -16.41 -44.92
CA ARG A 521 0.85 -15.54 -46.10
C ARG A 521 -0.46 -15.71 -46.87
N GLU A 522 -1.54 -15.08 -46.41
CA GLU A 522 -2.70 -14.91 -47.28
C GLU A 522 -2.37 -13.84 -48.32
N ARG A 523 -2.13 -14.28 -49.56
CA ARG A 523 -2.12 -13.38 -50.73
C ARG A 523 -3.57 -13.01 -51.01
N ALA A 524 -3.96 -11.77 -50.70
CA ALA A 524 -5.27 -11.26 -51.07
C ALA A 524 -5.42 -11.26 -52.60
N ARG A 525 -6.44 -11.95 -53.13
CA ARG A 525 -6.79 -11.97 -54.56
C ARG A 525 -7.02 -10.53 -55.07
N PRO A 526 -6.43 -10.08 -56.19
CA PRO A 526 -6.76 -8.76 -56.76
C PRO A 526 -8.27 -8.61 -56.99
N LEU A 527 -8.80 -7.38 -56.85
CA LEU A 527 -10.19 -7.10 -57.25
C LEU A 527 -10.31 -7.30 -58.76
N ASP A 528 -11.36 -7.95 -59.23
CA ASP A 528 -11.63 -8.05 -60.66
C ASP A 528 -12.06 -6.69 -61.24
N GLU A 529 -12.21 -6.61 -62.57
CA GLU A 529 -12.47 -5.35 -63.26
C GLU A 529 -13.88 -4.80 -62.97
N ALA A 530 -14.86 -5.68 -62.78
CA ALA A 530 -16.23 -5.30 -62.48
C ALA A 530 -16.34 -4.77 -61.04
N GLU A 531 -15.75 -5.48 -60.07
CA GLU A 531 -15.66 -5.09 -58.67
C GLU A 531 -14.99 -3.72 -58.51
N PHE A 532 -13.87 -3.50 -59.22
CA PHE A 532 -13.17 -2.24 -59.16
C PHE A 532 -13.94 -1.09 -59.80
N THR A 533 -14.52 -1.29 -60.98
CA THR A 533 -15.29 -0.24 -61.68
C THR A 533 -16.51 0.17 -60.87
N ALA A 534 -17.21 -0.79 -60.26
CA ALA A 534 -18.32 -0.51 -59.35
C ALA A 534 -17.87 0.28 -58.11
N LEU A 535 -16.72 -0.07 -57.52
CA LEU A 535 -16.15 0.66 -56.38
C LEU A 535 -15.73 2.09 -56.75
N ALA A 536 -15.04 2.29 -57.87
CA ALA A 536 -14.55 3.59 -58.29
C ALA A 536 -15.67 4.53 -58.78
N GLY A 537 -16.74 3.96 -59.34
CA GLY A 537 -17.92 4.68 -59.83
C GLY A 537 -18.92 5.10 -58.75
N ARG A 538 -18.70 4.72 -57.49
CA ARG A 538 -19.57 5.09 -56.38
C ARG A 538 -19.62 6.63 -56.16
N PRO A 539 -20.81 7.20 -55.95
CA PRO A 539 -20.97 8.65 -55.79
C PRO A 539 -20.40 9.18 -54.46
N ASP A 540 -20.30 8.33 -53.43
CA ASP A 540 -19.78 8.67 -52.11
C ASP A 540 -18.23 8.66 -52.02
N VAL A 541 -17.56 8.21 -53.07
CA VAL A 541 -16.09 8.20 -53.13
C VAL A 541 -15.58 9.57 -53.56
N ALA A 542 -14.81 10.22 -52.69
CA ALA A 542 -14.22 11.51 -52.98
C ALA A 542 -13.19 11.45 -54.14
N LEU A 543 -13.04 12.57 -54.84
CA LEU A 543 -12.18 12.70 -56.04
C LEU A 543 -10.73 12.23 -55.80
N ARG A 544 -10.18 12.51 -54.62
CA ARG A 544 -8.82 12.09 -54.24
C ARG A 544 -8.69 10.57 -54.19
N GLU A 545 -9.59 9.91 -53.49
CA GLU A 545 -9.64 8.46 -53.34
C GLU A 545 -9.84 7.78 -54.70
N ARG A 546 -10.80 8.26 -55.49
CA ARG A 546 -11.08 7.75 -56.83
C ARG A 546 -9.83 7.83 -57.73
N THR A 547 -9.19 8.98 -57.76
CA THR A 547 -7.97 9.20 -58.57
C THR A 547 -6.81 8.34 -58.07
N LEU A 548 -6.63 8.20 -56.75
CA LEU A 548 -5.59 7.37 -56.15
C LEU A 548 -5.77 5.90 -56.52
N TRP A 549 -7.00 5.40 -56.46
CA TRP A 549 -7.28 3.99 -56.72
C TRP A 549 -7.13 3.64 -58.19
N TRP A 550 -7.59 4.51 -59.10
CA TRP A 550 -7.33 4.38 -60.53
C TRP A 550 -5.83 4.38 -60.84
N LEU A 551 -5.08 5.34 -60.27
CA LEU A 551 -3.64 5.42 -60.50
C LEU A 551 -2.90 4.19 -59.97
N LEU A 552 -3.27 3.66 -58.80
CA LEU A 552 -2.69 2.43 -58.26
C LEU A 552 -2.98 1.21 -59.12
N ARG A 553 -4.19 1.12 -59.68
CA ARG A 553 -4.60 -0.01 -60.53
C ARG A 553 -3.93 0.04 -61.91
N GLU A 554 -3.97 1.19 -62.57
CA GLU A 554 -3.44 1.36 -63.92
C GLU A 554 -1.91 1.35 -63.97
N SER A 555 -1.24 1.91 -62.96
CA SER A 555 0.23 1.93 -62.92
C SER A 555 0.85 0.63 -62.38
N GLY A 556 0.09 -0.15 -61.59
CA GLY A 556 0.60 -1.33 -60.89
C GLY A 556 1.70 -1.03 -59.85
N ALA A 557 2.02 0.25 -59.64
CA ALA A 557 3.14 0.69 -58.82
C ALA A 557 2.90 0.43 -57.32
N PRO A 558 3.97 0.36 -56.51
CA PRO A 558 3.84 0.32 -55.06
C PRO A 558 3.07 1.55 -54.54
N VAL A 559 2.24 1.36 -53.51
CA VAL A 559 1.45 2.45 -52.91
C VAL A 559 2.35 3.59 -52.43
N SER A 560 3.50 3.27 -51.86
CA SER A 560 4.50 4.25 -51.43
C SER A 560 5.02 5.10 -52.59
N THR A 561 5.22 4.50 -53.78
CA THR A 561 5.68 5.22 -54.98
C THR A 561 4.63 6.21 -55.46
N VAL A 562 3.36 5.81 -55.49
CA VAL A 562 2.25 6.69 -55.95
C VAL A 562 1.99 7.82 -54.96
N LEU A 563 2.00 7.55 -53.65
CA LEU A 563 1.81 8.59 -52.64
C LEU A 563 2.98 9.58 -52.59
N ALA A 564 4.18 9.17 -53.00
CA ALA A 564 5.38 10.00 -53.02
C ALA A 564 5.46 10.98 -54.20
N LEU A 565 4.53 10.93 -55.16
CA LEU A 565 4.54 11.82 -56.33
C LEU A 565 4.28 13.27 -55.97
N ASP A 566 5.04 14.16 -56.60
CA ASP A 566 4.79 15.59 -56.61
C ASP A 566 4.24 16.04 -57.97
N VAL A 567 3.51 17.15 -57.97
CA VAL A 567 2.89 17.67 -59.20
C VAL A 567 3.94 18.02 -60.26
N THR A 568 5.14 18.39 -59.83
CA THR A 568 6.31 18.64 -60.70
C THR A 568 6.79 17.40 -61.44
N ASP A 569 6.47 16.21 -60.94
CA ASP A 569 6.89 14.95 -61.53
C ASP A 569 5.91 14.46 -62.61
N LEU A 570 4.77 15.12 -62.77
CA LEU A 570 3.69 14.70 -63.66
C LEU A 570 3.82 15.31 -65.06
N ASP A 571 3.76 14.45 -66.07
CA ASP A 571 3.49 14.81 -67.46
C ASP A 571 2.05 14.36 -67.79
N VAL A 572 1.10 15.25 -67.49
CA VAL A 572 -0.34 14.95 -67.60
C VAL A 572 -0.75 14.67 -69.05
N ARG A 573 -0.09 15.31 -70.03
CA ARG A 573 -0.38 15.10 -71.46
C ARG A 573 0.13 13.74 -71.93
N ALA A 574 1.34 13.34 -71.52
CA ALA A 574 1.89 12.02 -71.88
C ALA A 574 1.47 10.89 -70.92
N ARG A 575 0.57 11.18 -69.95
CA ARG A 575 0.04 10.23 -68.95
C ARG A 575 1.12 9.45 -68.21
N ARG A 576 2.18 10.14 -67.79
CA ARG A 576 3.32 9.55 -67.09
C ARG A 576 3.85 10.43 -65.97
N ALA A 577 4.51 9.83 -64.98
CA ALA A 577 5.17 10.56 -63.92
C ALA A 577 6.51 9.95 -63.52
N ARG A 578 7.45 10.81 -63.13
CA ARG A 578 8.78 10.40 -62.71
C ARG A 578 8.74 9.88 -61.28
N THR A 579 9.36 8.72 -61.02
CA THR A 579 9.44 8.16 -59.67
C THR A 579 10.58 8.78 -58.87
N ARG A 580 10.35 8.99 -57.55
CA ARG A 580 11.35 9.50 -56.62
C ARG A 580 12.49 8.49 -56.48
N GLY A 581 13.69 8.86 -56.91
CA GLY A 581 14.85 7.95 -57.03
C GLY A 581 15.43 7.87 -58.45
N GLY A 582 14.75 8.43 -59.46
CA GLY A 582 15.36 8.77 -60.77
C GLY A 582 15.37 7.66 -61.83
N GLU A 583 15.12 6.40 -61.48
CA GLU A 583 15.34 5.26 -62.40
C GLU A 583 14.09 4.74 -63.15
N GLY A 584 12.91 5.38 -63.05
CA GLY A 584 11.73 4.91 -63.78
C GLY A 584 10.57 5.88 -63.91
N TRP A 585 9.77 5.66 -64.96
CA TRP A 585 8.49 6.32 -65.21
C TRP A 585 7.33 5.40 -64.81
N LEU A 586 6.31 5.97 -64.18
CA LEU A 586 5.01 5.30 -64.06
C LEU A 586 4.06 5.87 -65.11
N THR A 587 3.20 5.03 -65.67
CA THR A 587 2.18 5.43 -66.67
C THR A 587 0.79 5.13 -66.14
N TRP A 588 -0.22 5.84 -66.63
CA TRP A 588 -1.63 5.59 -66.29
C TRP A 588 -2.54 5.63 -67.51
N GLY A 589 -3.74 5.07 -67.33
CA GLY A 589 -4.75 4.90 -68.37
C GLY A 589 -5.81 6.00 -68.36
N ALA A 590 -6.95 5.69 -68.97
CA ALA A 590 -8.05 6.66 -69.13
C ALA A 590 -8.72 7.01 -67.79
N GLY A 591 -8.82 6.06 -66.85
CA GLY A 591 -9.50 6.29 -65.59
C GLY A 591 -8.77 7.29 -64.71
N THR A 592 -7.43 7.22 -64.64
CA THR A 592 -6.68 8.27 -63.93
C THR A 592 -6.71 9.60 -64.69
N ALA A 593 -6.63 9.58 -66.02
CA ALA A 593 -6.60 10.78 -66.84
C ALA A 593 -7.89 11.61 -66.74
N GLU A 594 -9.03 10.97 -66.48
CA GLU A 594 -10.33 11.62 -66.26
C GLU A 594 -10.32 12.51 -65.00
N TRP A 595 -9.80 11.99 -63.88
CA TRP A 595 -9.97 12.63 -62.57
C TRP A 595 -8.74 13.44 -62.12
N LEU A 596 -7.55 13.10 -62.60
CA LEU A 596 -6.29 13.72 -62.17
C LEU A 596 -6.25 15.24 -62.40
N PRO A 597 -6.69 15.81 -63.54
CA PRO A 597 -6.70 17.27 -63.71
C PRO A 597 -7.57 17.99 -62.68
N GLY A 598 -8.74 17.43 -62.35
CA GLY A 598 -9.63 17.95 -61.31
C GLY A 598 -9.01 17.88 -59.92
N LEU A 599 -8.28 16.80 -59.61
CA LEU A 599 -7.57 16.66 -58.33
C LEU A 599 -6.41 17.65 -58.17
N LEU A 600 -5.70 17.93 -59.27
CA LEU A 600 -4.62 18.92 -59.28
C LEU A 600 -5.15 20.34 -59.08
N ALA A 601 -6.35 20.65 -59.59
CA ALA A 601 -7.02 21.94 -59.43
C ALA A 601 -6.11 23.14 -59.79
N GLY A 602 -5.28 22.99 -60.83
CA GLY A 602 -4.37 24.04 -61.30
C GLY A 602 -3.05 24.17 -60.51
N ARG A 603 -2.84 23.38 -59.44
CA ARG A 603 -1.59 23.39 -58.66
C ARG A 603 -0.40 23.06 -59.56
N ARG A 604 0.73 23.74 -59.34
CA ARG A 604 1.97 23.54 -60.13
C ARG A 604 3.10 22.85 -59.36
N ARG A 605 2.97 22.70 -58.04
CA ARG A 605 4.01 22.12 -57.16
C ARG A 605 3.44 21.51 -55.87
N GLY A 606 4.23 20.68 -55.21
CA GLY A 606 3.87 19.97 -53.97
C GLY A 606 3.24 18.59 -54.19
N PRO A 607 2.80 17.90 -53.12
CA PRO A 607 2.31 16.53 -53.22
C PRO A 607 1.04 16.39 -54.05
N VAL A 608 0.94 15.34 -54.88
CA VAL A 608 -0.26 15.05 -55.69
C VAL A 608 -1.45 14.77 -54.78
N PHE A 609 -1.29 13.84 -53.83
CA PHE A 609 -2.33 13.43 -52.89
C PHE A 609 -2.15 14.12 -51.54
N LEU A 610 -3.10 14.96 -51.16
CA LEU A 610 -3.09 15.73 -49.91
C LEU A 610 -4.04 15.13 -48.86
N ALA A 611 -3.65 15.20 -47.59
CA ALA A 611 -4.55 14.94 -46.47
C ALA A 611 -5.68 15.98 -46.41
N GLU A 612 -6.83 15.63 -45.82
CA GLU A 612 -7.97 16.57 -45.64
C GLU A 612 -7.65 17.70 -44.68
N ARG A 613 -6.94 17.38 -43.60
CA ARG A 613 -6.66 18.30 -42.50
C ARG A 613 -5.25 18.87 -42.63
N ARG A 614 -5.09 20.14 -42.22
CA ARG A 614 -3.76 20.74 -42.06
C ARG A 614 -3.04 20.10 -40.86
N PRO A 615 -1.71 19.91 -40.93
CA PRO A 615 -0.95 19.41 -39.79
C PRO A 615 -1.02 20.38 -38.61
N GLY A 616 -1.12 19.85 -37.40
CA GLY A 616 -1.13 20.65 -36.16
C GLY A 616 0.26 21.19 -35.78
N PRO A 617 0.33 22.20 -34.90
CA PRO A 617 1.56 22.95 -34.61
C PRO A 617 2.68 22.12 -33.94
N GLY A 618 2.34 21.01 -33.27
CA GLY A 618 3.32 20.21 -32.52
C GLY A 618 4.18 19.25 -33.35
N ARG A 619 3.93 19.08 -34.66
CA ARG A 619 4.71 18.17 -35.52
C ARG A 619 4.57 18.52 -37.01
N PRO A 620 5.20 19.59 -37.51
CA PRO A 620 5.13 19.95 -38.91
C PRO A 620 5.80 18.85 -39.77
N PRO A 621 5.18 18.39 -40.87
CA PRO A 621 5.82 17.48 -41.80
C PRO A 621 6.99 18.15 -42.51
N ALA A 622 7.86 17.37 -43.16
CA ALA A 622 9.00 17.91 -43.90
C ALA A 622 8.54 18.94 -44.95
N PRO A 623 9.34 19.97 -45.26
CA PRO A 623 8.95 21.02 -46.20
C PRO A 623 8.47 20.50 -47.58
N GLY A 624 9.07 19.40 -48.07
CA GLY A 624 8.69 18.74 -49.33
C GLY A 624 7.41 17.88 -49.26
N ASP A 625 6.82 17.71 -48.08
CA ASP A 625 5.57 17.01 -47.86
C ASP A 625 4.41 17.96 -47.55
N LEU A 626 4.62 19.28 -47.68
CA LEU A 626 3.59 20.31 -47.55
C LEU A 626 3.23 20.86 -48.93
N CYS A 627 1.93 20.99 -49.19
CA CYS A 627 1.46 21.75 -50.32
C CYS A 627 1.65 23.25 -50.04
N PRO A 628 2.42 23.98 -50.87
CA PRO A 628 2.67 25.40 -50.65
C PRO A 628 1.41 26.26 -50.86
N GLU A 629 0.43 25.77 -51.61
CA GLU A 629 -0.79 26.52 -51.92
C GLU A 629 -1.90 26.29 -50.88
N THR A 630 -2.03 25.08 -50.33
CA THR A 630 -3.14 24.73 -49.43
C THR A 630 -2.73 24.58 -47.96
N GLY A 631 -1.43 24.46 -47.69
CA GLY A 631 -0.86 24.18 -46.36
C GLY A 631 -1.18 22.77 -45.83
N ARG A 632 -1.72 21.89 -46.67
CA ARG A 632 -2.04 20.50 -46.31
C ARG A 632 -0.83 19.59 -46.55
N GLY A 633 -0.66 18.59 -45.69
CA GLY A 633 0.41 17.60 -45.82
C GLY A 633 0.10 16.52 -46.86
N ARG A 634 1.13 15.79 -47.31
CA ARG A 634 1.03 14.57 -48.13
C ARG A 634 0.15 13.53 -47.42
N LEU A 635 -0.69 12.84 -48.20
CA LEU A 635 -1.50 11.74 -47.70
C LEU A 635 -0.60 10.56 -47.27
N SER A 636 -0.71 10.13 -46.01
CA SER A 636 0.06 8.98 -45.51
C SER A 636 -0.51 7.65 -45.99
N TYR A 637 0.34 6.62 -46.02
CA TYR A 637 -0.08 5.25 -46.36
C TYR A 637 -1.19 4.77 -45.41
N GLU A 638 -1.05 4.99 -44.11
CA GLU A 638 -2.01 4.56 -43.09
C GLU A 638 -3.38 5.19 -43.32
N ARG A 639 -3.42 6.48 -43.66
CA ARG A 639 -4.68 7.18 -43.92
C ARG A 639 -5.31 6.71 -45.23
N ALA A 640 -4.51 6.55 -46.29
CA ALA A 640 -4.98 6.01 -47.56
C ALA A 640 -5.54 4.58 -47.40
N GLU A 641 -4.86 3.72 -46.63
CA GLU A 641 -5.30 2.35 -46.36
C GLU A 641 -6.56 2.30 -45.48
N TYR A 642 -6.68 3.19 -44.50
CA TYR A 642 -7.89 3.34 -43.70
C TYR A 642 -9.11 3.69 -44.55
N LEU A 643 -8.97 4.69 -45.43
CA LEU A 643 -10.08 5.14 -46.29
C LEU A 643 -10.51 4.06 -47.27
N PHE A 644 -9.55 3.32 -47.83
CA PHE A 644 -9.87 2.18 -48.68
C PHE A 644 -10.60 1.07 -47.92
N LYS A 645 -10.15 0.73 -46.70
CA LYS A 645 -10.83 -0.26 -45.83
C LYS A 645 -12.27 0.14 -45.52
N GLN A 646 -12.50 1.42 -45.22
CA GLN A 646 -13.86 1.93 -44.99
C GLN A 646 -14.75 1.79 -46.23
N ALA A 647 -14.21 2.07 -47.42
CA ALA A 647 -14.98 1.97 -48.67
C ALA A 647 -15.27 0.52 -49.11
N THR A 648 -14.49 -0.46 -48.64
CA THR A 648 -14.47 -1.84 -49.16
C THR A 648 -14.74 -2.92 -48.11
N ALA A 649 -15.36 -2.56 -46.97
CA ALA A 649 -15.63 -3.47 -45.87
C ALA A 649 -14.38 -4.28 -45.41
N GLY A 650 -13.20 -3.63 -45.39
CA GLY A 650 -11.97 -4.20 -44.83
C GLY A 650 -10.90 -4.66 -45.82
N HIS A 651 -11.06 -4.46 -47.14
CA HIS A 651 -9.98 -4.75 -48.08
C HIS A 651 -8.79 -3.79 -47.93
N THR A 652 -7.59 -4.24 -48.31
CA THR A 652 -6.37 -3.43 -48.29
C THR A 652 -6.03 -2.92 -49.69
N LEU A 653 -5.35 -1.78 -49.79
CA LEU A 653 -4.93 -1.16 -51.06
C LEU A 653 -4.13 -2.11 -51.97
N ARG A 654 -3.55 -3.19 -51.42
CA ARG A 654 -2.83 -4.21 -52.18
C ARG A 654 -3.72 -4.99 -53.15
N ARG A 655 -5.04 -5.07 -52.92
CA ARG A 655 -5.99 -5.71 -53.84
C ARG A 655 -6.24 -4.91 -55.13
N LEU A 656 -5.85 -3.63 -55.16
CA LEU A 656 -5.95 -2.79 -56.36
C LEU A 656 -4.87 -3.08 -57.39
N ARG A 657 -3.79 -3.76 -57.00
CA ARG A 657 -2.69 -4.06 -57.90
C ARG A 657 -2.98 -5.32 -58.70
N VAL A 658 -3.15 -5.14 -60.00
CA VAL A 658 -3.10 -6.24 -60.96
C VAL A 658 -1.63 -6.43 -61.34
N GLY A 659 -1.10 -7.66 -61.32
CA GLY A 659 0.28 -7.91 -61.75
C GLY A 659 0.50 -7.48 -63.21
N PRO A 660 1.76 -7.34 -63.67
CA PRO A 660 2.04 -6.91 -65.05
C PRO A 660 1.35 -7.84 -66.07
N ARG A 661 0.61 -7.27 -67.03
CA ARG A 661 0.09 -7.99 -68.19
C ARG A 661 1.29 -8.59 -68.95
N PRO A 662 1.29 -9.87 -69.33
CA PRO A 662 2.31 -10.40 -70.23
C PRO A 662 2.23 -9.66 -71.58
N PRO A 663 3.36 -9.39 -72.25
CA PRO A 663 3.36 -8.69 -73.52
C PRO A 663 2.58 -9.50 -74.57
N SER A 664 1.70 -8.81 -75.30
CA SER A 664 1.00 -9.36 -76.46
C SER A 664 2.03 -9.85 -77.48
N ARG A 665 2.03 -11.16 -77.78
CA ARG A 665 2.81 -11.71 -78.89
C ARG A 665 2.33 -11.07 -80.21
N PRO A 666 3.23 -10.68 -81.13
CA PRO A 666 2.83 -10.29 -82.47
C PRO A 666 2.26 -11.51 -83.20
N SER A 667 1.07 -11.35 -83.78
CA SER A 667 0.50 -12.30 -84.71
C SER A 667 1.30 -12.26 -86.01
N THR A 668 2.15 -13.26 -86.22
CA THR A 668 2.56 -13.68 -87.55
C THR A 668 1.42 -14.46 -88.18
N SER A 669 0.77 -13.84 -89.17
CA SER A 669 0.34 -14.37 -90.48
C SER A 669 -0.48 -13.31 -91.18
#